data_AF-B0NHC4-F1
#
_entry.id   AF-B0NHC4-F1
#
_cell.length_a   1.000
_cell.length_b   1.000
_cell.length_c   1.000
_cell.angle_alpha   90.00
_cell.angle_beta   90.00
_cell.angle_gamma   90.00
#
_symmetry.space_group_name_H-M   'P 1'
#
loop_
_entity.id
_entity.type
_entity.pdbx_description
1 polymer ?
#
loop_
_entity_poly.entity_id
_entity_poly.type
_entity_poly.pdbx_seq_one_letter_code
_entity_poly.pdbx_strand_id
1 'polypeptide(L)'
;MSDIMTCMSFERLLDWIRTEHDTKGTVFGVHRPYVAAEGRNLSIFGRNLETPIGPAAGPNSQLAQNIAAAYYAGSRFFELKTVQIMDGAELASCVNKPCIKADDECYNCEWSTELYVPQAQEEYIKAWFLLAFMAREYGLGSMGGYQFNISVGYDLAGIKSKKIDTFIESMKDASATETFRECRQYLLDHVSEFQNVAKEDIEGISACICNSATISTLHGCPPQEIESIANYLLKEKKMHTFIKCNPTLLGYEFARETLNKMGYDYVAFGHFHFEDDLQYEDAIPMLGRLMELAESLELEFGVKITNTFPVDVKAGELPSEEMYMSGKSLYPLSISLAAKLSEAFEGRLRIAYSGGADAFNIDKIVGTGVWPVTVATTILKPGGYQRLKQLAEMLDDMGVLPFKGIDVEALKRVAEDAITDRHYVKPAKLPISRKSKEKVPLLDCYTAPCENACPIHQEVSAYMQLAGGEKYEEALQVILNRNALPFITGTICAHGCQSHCTRNFYESPVQIRDTKLQCAKAAYESVLSSLKKRDCCHKKVAIVGGGPSGMAAAFYLARMGADVAIYEKRQKLGGIVSAVIPDFRIDDSVIEKDAALLEKLGVKVFYGREVTSVAELQEEYDAVILAVGAYKRGQLKLDGKEVRNALEFLEEFNRAKGKVNLGKRVVVIGGGNTAMDTARAAKRCAGVEYVYLVYRRTKRYMPADEHELLLAIKDGVEFKELLAPDRMEEGRLICKVTRLGEPDGSGRASVIVTDQTEEIPADTVIAAVGEQVPIDFYEANGIHVDGKGRALVSDSLETNRKGVYVIGDGLFGPSLVVKGMANAIKVAESILGMEISGSMAKAAREEEIYAKKGILAEPGQKEADRCLSCSTVCENCVDVCPNRANISIHVPGMDKRQVIHVDYMCNECGNCKSFCPYKSAPYLDKFTLFASEEDMADSRNEGFTVLDRGKASCKVRYLGEEFAWEKGKDAKLPLGLMRLIETVCRDYTYLLYK
;
A
#
# COMPACT_ATOMS: atom_id res chain seq x y z
N MET A 1 16.24 13.86 -17.59
CA MET A 1 15.09 14.66 -17.16
C MET A 1 15.68 15.77 -16.32
N SER A 2 15.07 16.94 -16.35
CA SER A 2 15.72 18.13 -15.81
C SER A 2 15.63 18.23 -14.28
N ASP A 3 14.89 17.35 -13.60
CA ASP A 3 14.54 17.36 -12.16
C ASP A 3 14.12 18.73 -11.56
N ILE A 4 13.87 19.71 -12.43
CA ILE A 4 13.54 21.09 -12.11
C ILE A 4 12.03 21.25 -12.01
N MET A 5 11.60 21.87 -10.91
CA MET A 5 10.22 22.34 -10.75
C MET A 5 10.09 23.76 -11.27
N THR A 6 9.31 23.91 -12.34
CA THR A 6 9.01 25.22 -12.91
C THR A 6 7.75 25.79 -12.27
N CYS A 7 7.90 26.92 -11.56
CA CYS A 7 6.80 27.66 -10.95
C CYS A 7 5.84 28.21 -12.02
N MET A 8 4.53 28.10 -11.80
CA MET A 8 3.53 28.64 -12.71
C MET A 8 3.20 30.11 -12.38
N SER A 9 2.75 30.86 -13.39
CA SER A 9 2.18 32.19 -13.16
C SER A 9 0.84 32.09 -12.42
N PHE A 10 0.44 33.16 -11.74
CA PHE A 10 -0.85 33.21 -11.05
C PHE A 10 -2.02 33.06 -12.04
N GLU A 11 -1.96 33.73 -13.20
CA GLU A 11 -2.91 33.58 -14.30
C GLU A 11 -3.15 32.10 -14.63
N ARG A 12 -2.08 31.34 -14.82
CA ARG A 12 -2.15 29.94 -15.24
C ARG A 12 -2.71 29.04 -14.14
N LEU A 13 -2.32 29.28 -12.89
CA LEU A 13 -2.87 28.55 -11.74
C LEU A 13 -4.38 28.79 -11.62
N LEU A 14 -4.82 30.04 -11.78
CA LEU A 14 -6.24 30.39 -11.71
C LEU A 14 -7.02 29.83 -12.91
N ASP A 15 -6.47 29.89 -14.13
CA ASP A 15 -7.04 29.29 -15.34
C ASP A 15 -7.22 27.77 -15.18
N TRP A 16 -6.21 27.08 -14.64
CA TRP A 16 -6.33 25.66 -14.33
C TRP A 16 -7.47 25.43 -13.33
N ILE A 17 -7.44 26.09 -12.17
CA ILE A 17 -8.46 25.92 -11.12
C ILE A 17 -9.88 26.11 -11.69
N ARG A 18 -10.13 27.24 -12.37
CA ARG A 18 -11.44 27.56 -12.93
C ARG A 18 -11.86 26.58 -14.01
N THR A 19 -11.00 26.35 -15.02
CA THR A 19 -11.32 25.46 -16.14
C THR A 19 -11.59 24.03 -15.65
N GLU A 20 -10.76 23.51 -14.75
CA GLU A 20 -10.94 22.16 -14.21
C GLU A 20 -12.19 22.07 -13.32
N HIS A 21 -12.43 23.05 -12.46
CA HIS A 21 -13.61 23.08 -11.62
C HIS A 21 -14.90 23.15 -12.45
N ASP A 22 -14.98 24.05 -13.42
CA ASP A 22 -16.19 24.29 -14.21
C ASP A 22 -16.52 23.13 -15.15
N THR A 23 -15.50 22.41 -15.62
CA THR A 23 -15.69 21.28 -16.55
C THR A 23 -15.76 19.92 -15.87
N LYS A 24 -15.10 19.74 -14.73
CA LYS A 24 -14.90 18.42 -14.08
C LYS A 24 -15.28 18.39 -12.61
N GLY A 25 -15.56 19.53 -11.97
CA GLY A 25 -15.84 19.63 -10.54
C GLY A 25 -14.62 19.29 -9.66
N THR A 26 -13.40 19.46 -10.19
CA THR A 26 -12.15 19.12 -9.50
C THR A 26 -11.18 20.29 -9.49
N VAL A 27 -10.34 20.36 -8.45
CA VAL A 27 -9.22 21.32 -8.39
C VAL A 27 -7.91 20.55 -8.32
N PHE A 28 -7.06 20.73 -9.32
CA PHE A 28 -5.83 19.98 -9.51
C PHE A 28 -6.05 18.46 -9.36
N GLY A 29 -7.14 17.90 -9.88
CA GLY A 29 -7.52 16.49 -9.76
C GLY A 29 -7.95 16.02 -8.36
N VAL A 30 -8.32 16.93 -7.45
CA VAL A 30 -9.00 16.61 -6.20
C VAL A 30 -10.51 16.67 -6.45
N HIS A 31 -11.22 15.57 -6.21
CA HIS A 31 -12.64 15.37 -6.57
C HIS A 31 -13.66 15.72 -5.49
N ARG A 32 -13.24 15.84 -4.22
CA ARG A 32 -14.18 16.00 -3.11
C ARG A 32 -13.77 17.24 -2.30
N PRO A 33 -14.43 18.39 -2.52
CA PRO A 33 -14.16 19.56 -1.70
C PRO A 33 -14.56 19.29 -0.24
N TYR A 34 -13.80 19.89 0.66
CA TYR A 34 -14.20 20.10 2.05
C TYR A 34 -14.78 21.52 2.20
N VAL A 35 -15.91 21.61 2.89
CA VAL A 35 -16.57 22.87 3.23
C VAL A 35 -16.51 23.02 4.74
N ALA A 36 -15.94 24.13 5.21
CA ALA A 36 -15.82 24.40 6.64
C ALA A 36 -17.19 24.55 7.30
N ALA A 37 -17.34 23.98 8.50
CA ALA A 37 -18.58 24.07 9.27
C ALA A 37 -18.86 25.51 9.75
N GLU A 38 -20.06 26.03 9.48
CA GLU A 38 -20.46 27.37 9.92
C GLU A 38 -20.42 27.52 11.45
N GLY A 39 -19.96 28.68 11.94
CA GLY A 39 -19.96 29.02 13.36
C GLY A 39 -18.88 28.33 14.21
N ARG A 40 -18.06 27.46 13.63
CA ARG A 40 -16.90 26.84 14.29
C ARG A 40 -15.62 27.56 13.90
N ASN A 41 -15.08 28.36 14.81
CA ASN A 41 -13.78 29.00 14.64
C ASN A 41 -12.93 28.75 15.88
N LEU A 42 -11.79 28.08 15.68
CA LEU A 42 -10.69 28.08 16.63
C LEU A 42 -9.89 29.38 16.46
N SER A 43 -9.04 29.67 17.43
CA SER A 43 -8.03 30.71 17.28
C SER A 43 -6.63 30.17 17.59
N ILE A 44 -5.68 30.56 16.74
CA ILE A 44 -4.25 30.35 16.95
C ILE A 44 -3.52 31.59 16.45
N PHE A 45 -2.50 32.03 17.18
CA PHE A 45 -1.69 33.19 16.83
C PHE A 45 -2.51 34.48 16.68
N GLY A 46 -3.54 34.61 17.52
CA GLY A 46 -4.49 35.73 17.47
C GLY A 46 -5.35 35.80 16.20
N ARG A 47 -5.38 34.74 15.39
CA ARG A 47 -6.13 34.67 14.12
C ARG A 47 -7.09 33.49 14.09
N ASN A 48 -8.06 33.52 13.19
CA ASN A 48 -9.09 32.47 13.06
C ASN A 48 -8.55 31.23 12.36
N LEU A 49 -9.04 30.06 12.76
CA LEU A 49 -8.73 28.77 12.14
C LEU A 49 -9.98 27.90 12.14
N GLU A 50 -10.47 27.53 10.97
CA GLU A 50 -11.72 26.76 10.84
C GLU A 50 -11.54 25.30 11.28
N THR A 51 -10.41 24.68 10.96
CA THR A 51 -10.06 23.32 11.42
C THR A 51 -8.54 23.20 11.63
N PRO A 52 -8.06 22.47 12.66
CA PRO A 52 -6.65 22.51 13.03
C PRO A 52 -5.79 21.45 12.31
N ILE A 53 -6.06 21.21 11.02
CA ILE A 53 -5.39 20.19 10.19
C ILE A 53 -4.81 20.79 8.90
N GLY A 54 -3.71 20.22 8.43
CA GLY A 54 -3.20 20.47 7.08
C GLY A 54 -1.84 19.84 6.79
N PRO A 55 -1.13 20.25 5.73
CA PRO A 55 0.14 19.66 5.36
C PRO A 55 1.28 20.11 6.27
N ALA A 56 2.20 19.18 6.56
CA ALA A 56 3.46 19.50 7.25
C ALA A 56 4.46 20.17 6.31
N ALA A 57 5.54 20.75 6.85
CA ALA A 57 6.66 21.23 6.04
C ALA A 57 7.25 20.09 5.21
N GLY A 58 6.89 20.05 3.93
CA GLY A 58 7.22 18.95 3.04
C GLY A 58 6.73 19.20 1.62
N PRO A 59 6.79 18.21 0.73
CA PRO A 59 6.46 18.38 -0.68
C PRO A 59 5.07 18.96 -0.92
N ASN A 60 4.07 18.59 -0.11
CA ASN A 60 2.68 19.04 -0.25
C ASN A 60 2.43 20.51 0.16
N SER A 61 3.43 21.21 0.71
CA SER A 61 3.33 22.62 1.12
C SER A 61 4.36 23.54 0.44
N GLN A 62 4.93 23.10 -0.69
CA GLN A 62 6.01 23.82 -1.38
C GLN A 62 5.54 24.74 -2.52
N LEU A 63 4.64 24.25 -3.38
CA LEU A 63 4.17 24.97 -4.57
C LEU A 63 2.72 25.45 -4.38
N ALA A 64 2.32 26.51 -5.10
CA ALA A 64 1.00 27.11 -4.98
C ALA A 64 -0.13 26.10 -5.29
N GLN A 65 0.03 25.28 -6.33
CA GLN A 65 -0.93 24.22 -6.64
C GLN A 65 -1.02 23.12 -5.57
N ASN A 66 0.09 22.84 -4.86
CA ASN A 66 0.12 21.85 -3.80
C ASN A 66 -0.70 22.34 -2.60
N ILE A 67 -0.50 23.61 -2.22
CA ILE A 67 -1.23 24.28 -1.14
C ILE A 67 -2.71 24.43 -1.50
N ALA A 68 -3.03 24.83 -2.74
CA ALA A 68 -4.41 24.94 -3.22
C ALA A 68 -5.14 23.59 -3.21
N ALA A 69 -4.50 22.51 -3.68
CA ALA A 69 -5.06 21.17 -3.62
C ALA A 69 -5.31 20.70 -2.17
N ALA A 70 -4.39 21.01 -1.26
CA ALA A 70 -4.53 20.72 0.16
C ALA A 70 -5.68 21.51 0.81
N TYR A 71 -5.86 22.78 0.47
CA TYR A 71 -6.98 23.61 0.95
C TYR A 71 -8.33 23.08 0.47
N TYR A 72 -8.45 22.81 -0.84
CA TYR A 72 -9.66 22.26 -1.45
C TYR A 72 -10.06 20.93 -0.78
N ALA A 73 -9.07 20.11 -0.41
CA ALA A 73 -9.29 18.85 0.27
C ALA A 73 -9.54 18.96 1.79
N GLY A 74 -9.37 20.13 2.44
CA GLY A 74 -9.73 20.32 3.86
C GLY A 74 -8.66 20.91 4.77
N SER A 75 -7.50 21.30 4.25
CA SER A 75 -6.47 21.94 5.07
C SER A 75 -6.84 23.37 5.43
N ARG A 76 -6.55 23.77 6.67
CA ARG A 76 -6.63 25.17 7.13
C ARG A 76 -5.39 25.61 7.91
N PHE A 77 -4.54 24.68 8.34
CA PHE A 77 -3.23 25.02 8.93
C PHE A 77 -2.10 24.51 8.02
N PHE A 78 -1.30 25.41 7.47
CA PHE A 78 -0.24 25.09 6.51
C PHE A 78 1.13 25.37 7.11
N GLU A 79 1.90 24.30 7.32
CA GLU A 79 3.31 24.43 7.65
C GLU A 79 4.11 24.45 6.34
N LEU A 80 4.57 25.65 5.97
CA LEU A 80 5.22 25.89 4.69
C LEU A 80 6.63 25.30 4.69
N LYS A 81 7.06 24.81 3.53
CA LYS A 81 8.34 24.13 3.42
C LYS A 81 9.50 25.07 3.74
N THR A 82 10.48 24.54 4.48
CA THR A 82 11.60 25.31 5.04
C THR A 82 12.41 26.03 3.97
N VAL A 83 12.68 27.32 4.19
CA VAL A 83 13.64 28.12 3.41
C VAL A 83 14.98 28.17 4.14
N GLN A 84 16.09 28.23 3.39
CA GLN A 84 17.44 28.27 3.93
C GLN A 84 18.41 29.03 3.01
N ILE A 85 19.65 29.25 3.45
CA ILE A 85 20.65 30.01 2.67
C ILE A 85 20.97 29.33 1.34
N MET A 86 21.20 28.01 1.39
CA MET A 86 21.45 27.15 0.24
C MET A 86 20.12 26.73 -0.40
N ASP A 87 19.82 27.28 -1.57
CA ASP A 87 18.51 27.19 -2.23
C ASP A 87 18.64 26.92 -3.73
N GLY A 88 17.51 26.63 -4.39
CA GLY A 88 17.46 26.40 -5.83
C GLY A 88 18.37 25.28 -6.32
N ALA A 89 19.10 25.53 -7.41
CA ALA A 89 19.96 24.55 -8.06
C ALA A 89 21.07 23.99 -7.15
N GLU A 90 21.60 24.80 -6.23
CA GLU A 90 22.64 24.34 -5.29
C GLU A 90 22.08 23.25 -4.37
N LEU A 91 20.93 23.51 -3.75
CA LEU A 91 20.27 22.52 -2.90
C LEU A 91 19.82 21.29 -3.70
N ALA A 92 19.18 21.49 -4.86
CA ALA A 92 18.71 20.40 -5.70
C ALA A 92 19.84 19.42 -6.04
N SER A 93 21.04 19.94 -6.34
CA SER A 93 22.23 19.12 -6.62
C SER A 93 22.70 18.26 -5.45
N CYS A 94 22.33 18.60 -4.21
CA CYS A 94 22.65 17.83 -3.00
C CYS A 94 21.58 16.79 -2.65
N VAL A 95 20.41 16.81 -3.29
CA VAL A 95 19.32 15.87 -3.00
C VAL A 95 19.47 14.64 -3.87
N ASN A 96 19.82 13.51 -3.26
CA ASN A 96 19.88 12.25 -3.97
C ASN A 96 18.47 11.79 -4.39
N LYS A 97 18.25 11.58 -5.70
CA LYS A 97 16.96 11.17 -6.28
C LYS A 97 16.97 9.68 -6.68
N PRO A 98 15.85 8.96 -6.50
CA PRO A 98 14.60 9.39 -5.88
C PRO A 98 14.77 9.66 -4.38
N CYS A 99 14.11 10.68 -3.87
CA CYS A 99 14.26 11.12 -2.48
C CYS A 99 13.12 10.73 -1.54
N ILE A 100 12.07 10.05 -2.03
CA ILE A 100 10.90 9.63 -1.23
C ILE A 100 10.55 8.16 -1.52
N LYS A 101 10.36 7.38 -0.45
CA LYS A 101 9.82 6.02 -0.48
C LYS A 101 8.72 5.88 0.58
N ALA A 102 7.46 6.11 0.19
CA ALA A 102 6.32 6.14 1.12
C ALA A 102 5.49 4.84 1.20
N ASP A 103 5.94 3.73 0.61
CA ASP A 103 5.16 2.48 0.49
C ASP A 103 4.86 1.79 1.83
N ASP A 104 5.67 2.02 2.86
CA ASP A 104 5.47 1.45 4.20
C ASP A 104 5.77 2.44 5.36
N GLU A 105 6.98 2.43 5.94
CA GLU A 105 7.43 3.36 7.00
C GLU A 105 7.39 4.81 6.55
N CYS A 106 7.62 5.03 5.25
CA CYS A 106 7.94 6.31 4.66
C CYS A 106 9.35 6.77 5.03
N TYR A 107 10.20 6.84 4.01
CA TYR A 107 11.55 7.39 4.10
C TYR A 107 11.72 8.58 3.16
N ASN A 108 12.51 9.57 3.59
CA ASN A 108 12.98 10.65 2.74
C ASN A 108 14.45 11.01 3.02
N CYS A 109 15.15 11.58 2.04
CA CYS A 109 16.50 12.14 2.20
C CYS A 109 16.57 13.64 1.85
N GLU A 110 15.41 14.27 1.69
CA GLU A 110 15.23 15.70 1.36
C GLU A 110 14.67 16.46 2.58
N TRP A 111 15.08 17.72 2.74
CA TRP A 111 14.90 18.49 4.00
C TRP A 111 14.32 19.91 3.84
N SER A 112 14.49 20.58 2.69
CA SER A 112 14.18 22.00 2.46
C SER A 112 13.61 22.26 1.06
N THR A 113 13.00 23.43 0.85
CA THR A 113 12.46 23.77 -0.48
C THR A 113 13.56 23.76 -1.54
N GLU A 114 13.33 23.04 -2.64
CA GLU A 114 14.25 23.01 -3.78
C GLU A 114 14.11 24.26 -4.67
N LEU A 115 13.20 25.17 -4.31
CA LEU A 115 13.04 26.47 -4.95
C LEU A 115 14.07 27.46 -4.44
N TYR A 116 14.34 28.51 -5.21
CA TYR A 116 15.00 29.69 -4.66
C TYR A 116 14.09 30.36 -3.62
N VAL A 117 14.66 31.00 -2.60
CA VAL A 117 13.89 31.65 -1.52
C VAL A 117 12.87 32.67 -2.07
N PRO A 118 13.20 33.54 -3.05
CA PRO A 118 12.21 34.41 -3.68
C PRO A 118 11.08 33.64 -4.39
N GLN A 119 11.38 32.53 -5.07
CA GLN A 119 10.35 31.71 -5.71
C GLN A 119 9.42 31.07 -4.68
N ALA A 120 9.96 30.57 -3.56
CA ALA A 120 9.14 30.05 -2.47
C ALA A 120 8.21 31.16 -1.92
N GLN A 121 8.73 32.38 -1.73
CA GLN A 121 7.91 33.54 -1.34
C GLN A 121 6.77 33.78 -2.34
N GLU A 122 7.07 33.81 -3.64
CA GLU A 122 6.09 34.01 -4.70
C GLU A 122 5.00 32.94 -4.68
N GLU A 123 5.37 31.66 -4.57
CA GLU A 123 4.43 30.55 -4.52
C GLU A 123 3.50 30.63 -3.31
N TYR A 124 4.03 31.03 -2.14
CA TYR A 124 3.21 31.21 -0.94
C TYR A 124 2.26 32.41 -1.06
N ILE A 125 2.69 33.52 -1.68
CA ILE A 125 1.82 34.66 -1.97
C ILE A 125 0.72 34.27 -2.97
N LYS A 126 1.06 33.59 -4.07
CA LYS A 126 0.08 33.10 -5.06
C LYS A 126 -0.93 32.18 -4.37
N ALA A 127 -0.47 31.23 -3.57
CA ALA A 127 -1.35 30.33 -2.81
C ALA A 127 -2.32 31.10 -1.93
N TRP A 128 -1.86 32.13 -1.21
CA TRP A 128 -2.70 32.97 -0.35
C TRP A 128 -3.90 33.57 -1.10
N PHE A 129 -3.67 34.09 -2.31
CA PHE A 129 -4.74 34.61 -3.18
C PHE A 129 -5.64 33.49 -3.72
N LEU A 130 -5.09 32.35 -4.13
CA LEU A 130 -5.87 31.21 -4.61
C LEU A 130 -6.81 30.68 -3.52
N LEU A 131 -6.35 30.61 -2.27
CA LEU A 131 -7.18 30.16 -1.14
C LEU A 131 -8.32 31.14 -0.88
N ALA A 132 -8.04 32.45 -0.88
CA ALA A 132 -9.07 33.48 -0.70
C ALA A 132 -10.11 33.45 -1.83
N PHE A 133 -9.65 33.30 -3.08
CA PHE A 133 -10.51 33.12 -4.23
C PHE A 133 -11.41 31.89 -4.06
N MET A 134 -10.85 30.71 -3.80
CA MET A 134 -11.63 29.47 -3.66
C MET A 134 -12.56 29.48 -2.44
N ALA A 135 -12.17 30.12 -1.34
CA ALA A 135 -13.01 30.28 -0.15
C ALA A 135 -14.35 30.94 -0.50
N ARG A 136 -14.30 32.00 -1.33
CA ARG A 136 -15.46 32.76 -1.77
C ARG A 136 -16.15 32.15 -2.99
N GLU A 137 -15.40 31.92 -4.06
CA GLU A 137 -15.94 31.48 -5.35
C GLU A 137 -16.66 30.14 -5.23
N TYR A 138 -16.10 29.21 -4.45
CA TYR A 138 -16.63 27.86 -4.29
C TYR A 138 -17.28 27.61 -2.92
N GLY A 139 -17.40 28.65 -2.07
CA GLY A 139 -18.08 28.56 -0.77
C GLY A 139 -17.41 27.56 0.19
N LEU A 140 -16.08 27.47 0.19
CA LEU A 140 -15.36 26.47 0.99
C LEU A 140 -15.09 26.92 2.45
N GLY A 141 -15.30 28.20 2.75
CA GLY A 141 -15.08 28.78 4.07
C GLY A 141 -14.86 30.29 4.01
N SER A 142 -14.16 30.82 5.00
CA SER A 142 -13.78 32.23 5.13
C SER A 142 -12.40 32.51 4.54
N MET A 143 -12.22 33.69 3.94
CA MET A 143 -10.91 34.19 3.47
C MET A 143 -9.89 34.39 4.60
N GLY A 144 -10.33 34.40 5.86
CA GLY A 144 -9.47 34.45 7.04
C GLY A 144 -9.49 33.17 7.89
N GLY A 145 -10.09 32.09 7.38
CA GLY A 145 -10.31 30.83 8.11
C GLY A 145 -9.11 29.87 8.14
N TYR A 146 -7.97 30.28 7.59
CA TYR A 146 -6.77 29.46 7.46
C TYR A 146 -5.50 30.23 7.88
N GLN A 147 -4.48 29.50 8.31
CA GLN A 147 -3.20 30.03 8.79
C GLN A 147 -2.01 29.41 8.07
N PHE A 148 -1.05 30.26 7.70
CA PHE A 148 0.29 29.84 7.29
C PHE A 148 1.23 29.92 8.47
N ASN A 149 2.20 29.01 8.51
CA ASN A 149 3.27 28.97 9.47
C ASN A 149 4.57 28.71 8.70
N ILE A 150 5.46 29.69 8.64
CA ILE A 150 6.72 29.56 7.89
C ILE A 150 7.70 28.67 8.68
N SER A 151 8.55 27.94 7.98
CA SER A 151 9.65 27.20 8.60
C SER A 151 10.99 27.83 8.23
N VAL A 152 11.82 28.10 9.25
CA VAL A 152 13.17 28.65 9.11
C VAL A 152 14.15 27.77 9.86
N GLY A 153 15.31 27.51 9.27
CA GLY A 153 16.24 26.53 9.82
C GLY A 153 17.68 26.78 9.38
N TYR A 154 18.49 27.35 10.28
CA TYR A 154 19.94 27.47 10.17
C TYR A 154 20.49 27.90 11.53
N ASP A 155 21.70 28.47 11.56
CA ASP A 155 22.11 29.37 12.63
C ASP A 155 21.42 30.75 12.54
N LEU A 156 21.52 31.54 13.62
CA LEU A 156 21.00 32.88 13.73
C LEU A 156 21.58 33.83 12.69
N ALA A 157 22.85 33.64 12.31
CA ALA A 157 23.51 34.47 11.31
C ALA A 157 22.85 34.30 9.93
N GLY A 158 22.50 33.07 9.58
CA GLY A 158 21.76 32.71 8.36
C GLY A 158 20.35 33.28 8.35
N ILE A 159 19.64 33.20 9.47
CA ILE A 159 18.29 33.79 9.59
C ILE A 159 18.35 35.33 9.47
N LYS A 160 19.40 35.96 10.01
CA LYS A 160 19.65 37.40 9.86
C LYS A 160 20.22 37.80 8.50
N SER A 161 20.53 36.85 7.62
CA SER A 161 21.00 37.17 6.28
C SER A 161 19.91 37.94 5.53
N LYS A 162 20.32 38.89 4.68
CA LYS A 162 19.37 39.70 3.90
C LYS A 162 18.36 38.84 3.13
N LYS A 163 18.79 37.68 2.61
CA LYS A 163 17.93 36.76 1.85
C LYS A 163 16.76 36.24 2.70
N ILE A 164 17.05 35.67 3.87
CA ILE A 164 16.03 35.08 4.77
C ILE A 164 15.24 36.17 5.50
N ASP A 165 15.89 37.24 5.92
CA ASP A 165 15.25 38.38 6.57
C ASP A 165 14.19 39.03 5.65
N THR A 166 14.52 39.23 4.37
CA THR A 166 13.58 39.76 3.37
C THR A 166 12.38 38.83 3.20
N PHE A 167 12.60 37.51 3.19
CA PHE A 167 11.50 36.52 3.14
C PHE A 167 10.60 36.65 4.36
N ILE A 168 11.15 36.68 5.58
CA ILE A 168 10.36 36.79 6.82
C ILE A 168 9.54 38.07 6.82
N GLU A 169 10.14 39.24 6.51
CA GLU A 169 9.43 40.51 6.50
C GLU A 169 8.35 40.56 5.41
N SER A 170 8.63 40.03 4.21
CA SER A 170 7.65 39.97 3.12
C SER A 170 6.49 39.02 3.43
N MET A 171 6.73 37.94 4.17
CA MET A 171 5.66 37.04 4.62
C MET A 171 4.83 37.65 5.75
N LYS A 172 5.41 38.54 6.57
CA LYS A 172 4.67 39.32 7.58
C LYS A 172 3.78 40.38 6.94
N ASP A 173 4.27 41.03 5.89
CA ASP A 173 3.52 41.99 5.08
C ASP A 173 3.99 41.97 3.62
N ALA A 174 3.14 41.39 2.75
CA ALA A 174 3.45 41.23 1.34
C ALA A 174 3.08 42.45 0.49
N SER A 175 2.53 43.52 1.07
CA SER A 175 1.96 44.67 0.33
C SER A 175 2.95 45.35 -0.62
N ALA A 176 4.23 45.35 -0.27
CA ALA A 176 5.31 45.93 -1.09
C ALA A 176 5.81 44.98 -2.20
N THR A 177 5.49 43.69 -2.13
CA THR A 177 5.96 42.71 -3.12
C THR A 177 5.27 42.92 -4.47
N GLU A 178 5.97 42.57 -5.54
CA GLU A 178 5.41 42.62 -6.89
C GLU A 178 4.31 41.57 -7.06
N THR A 179 4.57 40.33 -6.63
CA THR A 179 3.62 39.22 -6.72
C THR A 179 2.28 39.50 -6.04
N PHE A 180 2.28 40.16 -4.88
CA PHE A 180 1.03 40.53 -4.21
C PHE A 180 0.20 41.52 -5.04
N ARG A 181 0.87 42.53 -5.61
CA ARG A 181 0.22 43.53 -6.49
C ARG A 181 -0.29 42.88 -7.77
N GLU A 182 0.50 42.01 -8.39
CA GLU A 182 0.13 41.28 -9.60
C GLU A 182 -1.06 40.35 -9.37
N CYS A 183 -1.03 39.50 -8.33
CA CYS A 183 -2.14 38.59 -8.03
C CYS A 183 -3.43 39.36 -7.76
N ARG A 184 -3.35 40.44 -6.96
CA ARG A 184 -4.50 41.30 -6.66
C ARG A 184 -5.04 41.98 -7.92
N GLN A 185 -4.17 42.60 -8.71
CA GLN A 185 -4.57 43.30 -9.93
C GLN A 185 -5.20 42.33 -10.93
N TYR A 186 -4.62 41.15 -11.09
CA TYR A 186 -5.16 40.12 -11.97
C TYR A 186 -6.58 39.71 -11.56
N LEU A 187 -6.84 39.48 -10.27
CA LEU A 187 -8.20 39.20 -9.79
C LEU A 187 -9.16 40.37 -10.04
N LEU A 188 -8.71 41.62 -9.82
CA LEU A 188 -9.53 42.80 -10.07
C LEU A 188 -9.89 42.95 -11.55
N ASP A 189 -8.94 42.70 -12.45
CA ASP A 189 -9.12 42.79 -13.89
C ASP A 189 -10.12 41.75 -14.42
N HIS A 190 -10.24 40.62 -13.72
CA HIS A 190 -11.10 39.49 -14.11
C HIS A 190 -12.34 39.33 -13.19
N VAL A 191 -12.60 40.27 -12.28
CA VAL A 191 -13.69 40.15 -11.28
C VAL A 191 -15.06 39.95 -11.92
N SER A 192 -15.29 40.52 -13.10
CA SER A 192 -16.54 40.35 -13.85
C SER A 192 -16.77 38.93 -14.37
N GLU A 193 -15.75 38.08 -14.35
CA GLU A 193 -15.82 36.68 -14.75
C GLU A 193 -16.11 35.73 -13.58
N PHE A 194 -16.11 36.23 -12.35
CA PHE A 194 -16.33 35.45 -11.14
C PHE A 194 -17.80 35.50 -10.73
N GLN A 195 -18.28 34.43 -10.11
CA GLN A 195 -19.69 34.31 -9.70
C GLN A 195 -19.93 34.87 -8.31
N ASN A 196 -19.04 34.59 -7.36
CA ASN A 196 -19.25 34.89 -5.93
C ASN A 196 -18.16 35.80 -5.33
N VAL A 197 -17.04 36.01 -6.03
CA VAL A 197 -15.98 36.94 -5.60
C VAL A 197 -16.31 38.37 -6.03
N ALA A 198 -16.50 39.27 -5.06
CA ALA A 198 -16.69 40.69 -5.33
C ALA A 198 -15.37 41.48 -5.31
N LYS A 199 -15.41 42.71 -5.81
CA LYS A 199 -14.25 43.62 -5.79
C LYS A 199 -13.78 43.87 -4.35
N GLU A 200 -14.72 44.05 -3.43
CA GLU A 200 -14.45 44.30 -2.02
C GLU A 200 -13.78 43.09 -1.35
N ASP A 201 -14.11 41.86 -1.78
CA ASP A 201 -13.43 40.66 -1.29
C ASP A 201 -11.95 40.67 -1.69
N ILE A 202 -11.66 41.01 -2.96
CA ILE A 202 -10.29 41.06 -3.50
C ILE A 202 -9.47 42.17 -2.82
N GLU A 203 -10.05 43.35 -2.65
CA GLU A 203 -9.40 44.47 -1.94
C GLU A 203 -9.16 44.13 -0.46
N GLY A 204 -10.07 43.33 0.12
CA GLY A 204 -10.01 42.83 1.49
C GLY A 204 -9.02 41.68 1.74
N ILE A 205 -8.41 41.09 0.70
CA ILE A 205 -7.38 40.07 0.87
C ILE A 205 -6.20 40.68 1.63
N SER A 206 -5.95 40.20 2.85
CA SER A 206 -4.93 40.73 3.74
C SER A 206 -3.52 40.57 3.14
N ALA A 207 -2.71 41.63 3.26
CA ALA A 207 -1.28 41.57 2.97
C ALA A 207 -0.48 40.88 4.09
N CYS A 208 -1.06 40.72 5.28
CA CYS A 208 -0.41 40.11 6.43
C CYS A 208 -0.50 38.57 6.38
N ILE A 209 0.28 37.94 5.51
CA ILE A 209 0.18 36.51 5.20
C ILE A 209 0.48 35.63 6.41
N CYS A 210 1.57 35.89 7.15
CA CYS A 210 2.05 35.02 8.21
C CYS A 210 2.58 35.80 9.42
N ASN A 211 2.23 35.39 10.64
CA ASN A 211 2.76 35.93 11.89
C ASN A 211 3.41 34.88 12.79
N SER A 212 3.64 33.66 12.28
CA SER A 212 4.24 32.57 13.06
C SER A 212 5.38 31.88 12.32
N ALA A 213 6.35 31.36 13.06
CA ALA A 213 7.47 30.63 12.52
C ALA A 213 7.76 29.35 13.31
N THR A 214 8.16 28.30 12.63
CA THR A 214 8.73 27.09 13.22
C THR A 214 10.23 27.05 12.99
N ILE A 215 10.97 26.87 14.08
CA ILE A 215 12.42 26.72 14.08
C ILE A 215 12.74 25.25 13.77
N SER A 216 13.37 25.03 12.62
CA SER A 216 13.77 23.71 12.12
C SER A 216 15.30 23.65 11.97
N THR A 217 16.03 23.60 13.09
CA THR A 217 17.49 23.54 13.06
C THR A 217 18.01 22.16 12.59
N LEU A 218 19.26 22.13 12.14
CA LEU A 218 19.95 20.90 11.77
C LEU A 218 20.26 20.06 13.02
N HIS A 219 20.40 18.74 12.82
CA HIS A 219 20.99 17.85 13.82
C HIS A 219 22.35 18.40 14.27
N GLY A 220 22.65 18.35 15.57
CA GLY A 220 23.86 18.98 16.10
C GLY A 220 23.72 20.44 16.55
N CYS A 221 22.56 21.09 16.34
CA CYS A 221 22.41 22.51 16.68
C CYS A 221 22.43 22.73 18.20
N PRO A 222 23.35 23.56 18.74
CA PRO A 222 23.45 23.79 20.18
C PRO A 222 22.17 24.41 20.76
N PRO A 223 21.76 24.04 22.00
CA PRO A 223 20.57 24.59 22.64
C PRO A 223 20.58 26.13 22.71
N GLN A 224 21.75 26.73 22.94
CA GLN A 224 21.90 28.19 23.02
C GLN A 224 21.65 28.87 21.67
N GLU A 225 21.96 28.19 20.57
CA GLU A 225 21.70 28.70 19.22
C GLU A 225 20.19 28.68 18.93
N ILE A 226 19.51 27.57 19.25
CA ILE A 226 18.05 27.44 19.15
C ILE A 226 17.35 28.53 19.97
N GLU A 227 17.78 28.72 21.22
CA GLU A 227 17.23 29.76 22.10
C GLU A 227 17.49 31.18 21.55
N SER A 228 18.66 31.43 20.96
CA SER A 228 19.00 32.72 20.36
C SER A 228 18.13 33.04 19.14
N ILE A 229 17.84 32.04 18.30
CA ILE A 229 16.91 32.16 17.17
C ILE A 229 15.49 32.45 17.68
N ALA A 230 15.01 31.70 18.66
CA ALA A 230 13.69 31.93 19.25
C ALA A 230 13.56 33.33 19.87
N ASN A 231 14.59 33.77 20.60
CA ASN A 231 14.66 35.13 21.14
C ASN A 231 14.57 36.18 20.03
N TYR A 232 15.28 36.00 18.92
CA TYR A 232 15.23 36.94 17.80
C TYR A 232 13.84 36.99 17.15
N LEU A 233 13.21 35.84 16.90
CA LEU A 233 11.87 35.79 16.32
C LEU A 233 10.81 36.42 17.24
N LEU A 234 10.87 36.14 18.55
CA LEU A 234 9.95 36.70 19.54
C LEU A 234 10.19 38.20 19.77
N LYS A 235 11.43 38.62 20.04
CA LYS A 235 11.75 40.00 20.46
C LYS A 235 11.81 40.97 19.29
N GLU A 236 12.45 40.60 18.20
CA GLU A 236 12.74 41.49 17.08
C GLU A 236 11.74 41.34 15.95
N LYS A 237 11.40 40.09 15.57
CA LYS A 237 10.41 39.85 14.51
C LYS A 237 8.96 39.93 14.98
N LYS A 238 8.72 39.83 16.28
CA LYS A 238 7.39 39.81 16.91
C LYS A 238 6.51 38.69 16.34
N MET A 239 7.08 37.50 16.18
CA MET A 239 6.39 36.34 15.62
C MET A 239 6.10 35.28 16.68
N HIS A 240 4.92 34.68 16.60
CA HIS A 240 4.60 33.45 17.35
C HIS A 240 5.57 32.35 16.92
N THR A 241 6.02 31.52 17.85
CA THR A 241 7.16 30.62 17.58
C THR A 241 6.91 29.21 18.06
N PHE A 242 7.14 28.23 17.19
CA PHE A 242 7.30 26.83 17.56
C PHE A 242 8.76 26.39 17.44
N ILE A 243 9.23 25.54 18.37
CA ILE A 243 10.51 24.85 18.25
C ILE A 243 10.29 23.40 17.85
N LYS A 244 10.93 22.95 16.78
CA LYS A 244 10.91 21.55 16.37
C LYS A 244 11.65 20.67 17.38
N CYS A 245 10.99 19.62 17.85
CA CYS A 245 11.54 18.63 18.77
C CYS A 245 11.48 17.24 18.13
N ASN A 246 12.63 16.55 18.11
CA ASN A 246 12.77 15.20 17.54
C ASN A 246 12.62 14.11 18.63
N PRO A 247 12.12 12.90 18.29
CA PRO A 247 12.02 11.79 19.23
C PRO A 247 13.36 11.31 19.80
N THR A 248 14.49 11.81 19.29
CA THR A 248 15.82 11.62 19.90
C THR A 248 15.85 12.06 21.37
N LEU A 249 14.98 12.99 21.79
CA LEU A 249 14.75 13.37 23.19
C LEU A 249 14.25 12.23 24.12
N LEU A 250 13.82 11.09 23.56
CA LEU A 250 13.43 9.91 24.33
C LEU A 250 14.64 9.04 24.74
N GLY A 251 15.77 9.19 24.06
CA GLY A 251 16.95 8.36 24.25
C GLY A 251 16.93 7.07 23.42
N TYR A 252 18.13 6.56 23.13
CA TYR A 252 18.35 5.41 22.24
C TYR A 252 17.62 4.14 22.71
N GLU A 253 17.74 3.79 24.00
CA GLU A 253 17.16 2.56 24.54
C GLU A 253 15.65 2.53 24.40
N PHE A 254 14.97 3.63 24.73
CA PHE A 254 13.52 3.74 24.57
C PHE A 254 13.09 3.54 23.12
N ALA A 255 13.76 4.22 22.18
CA ALA A 255 13.45 4.13 20.76
C ALA A 255 13.69 2.70 20.23
N ARG A 256 14.81 2.09 20.60
CA ARG A 256 15.20 0.75 20.17
C ARG A 256 14.26 -0.33 20.69
N GLU A 257 13.95 -0.29 21.99
CA GLU A 257 13.01 -1.22 22.60
C GLU A 257 11.61 -1.11 22.00
N THR A 258 11.12 0.12 21.82
CA THR A 258 9.78 0.38 21.27
C THR A 258 9.66 -0.16 19.85
N LEU A 259 10.60 0.19 18.96
CA LEU A 259 10.59 -0.29 17.58
C LEU A 259 10.76 -1.82 17.49
N ASN A 260 11.52 -2.45 18.39
CA ASN A 260 11.62 -3.91 18.46
C ASN A 260 10.30 -4.58 18.86
N LYS A 261 9.63 -4.08 19.91
CA LYS A 261 8.31 -4.58 20.36
C LYS A 261 7.28 -4.53 19.24
N MET A 262 7.38 -3.52 18.39
CA MET A 262 6.49 -3.28 17.26
C MET A 262 6.85 -4.03 15.96
N GLY A 263 7.99 -4.73 15.92
CA GLY A 263 8.44 -5.51 14.74
C GLY A 263 9.26 -4.72 13.71
N TYR A 264 9.72 -3.51 14.05
CA TYR A 264 10.68 -2.69 13.28
C TYR A 264 12.13 -2.97 13.68
N ASP A 265 12.43 -4.23 14.02
CA ASP A 265 13.75 -4.72 14.45
C ASP A 265 14.88 -4.53 13.41
N TYR A 266 14.52 -4.30 12.15
CA TYR A 266 15.43 -4.07 11.02
C TYR A 266 15.75 -2.59 10.75
N VAL A 267 15.02 -1.65 11.35
CA VAL A 267 15.29 -0.22 11.18
C VAL A 267 16.60 0.10 11.90
N ALA A 268 17.61 0.57 11.18
CA ALA A 268 18.95 0.79 11.71
C ALA A 268 19.16 2.25 12.13
N PHE A 269 19.70 2.46 13.34
CA PHE A 269 20.13 3.75 13.85
C PHE A 269 21.10 3.53 15.03
N GLY A 270 22.07 4.43 15.22
CA GLY A 270 23.04 4.38 16.33
C GLY A 270 22.81 5.43 17.43
N HIS A 271 23.64 5.37 18.49
CA HIS A 271 23.64 6.32 19.61
C HIS A 271 23.96 7.76 19.19
N PHE A 272 24.83 7.95 18.18
CA PHE A 272 25.25 9.28 17.73
C PHE A 272 24.06 10.18 17.32
N HIS A 273 23.01 9.60 16.69
CA HIS A 273 21.77 10.32 16.36
C HIS A 273 21.09 10.97 17.57
N PHE A 274 21.34 10.46 18.77
CA PHE A 274 20.77 10.94 20.01
C PHE A 274 21.72 11.88 20.74
N GLU A 275 23.02 11.57 20.74
CA GLU A 275 24.05 12.31 21.47
C GLU A 275 24.38 13.67 20.84
N ASP A 276 24.25 13.79 19.52
CA ASP A 276 24.50 15.04 18.80
C ASP A 276 23.30 16.00 18.82
N ASP A 277 22.09 15.49 19.10
CA ASP A 277 20.87 16.29 19.07
C ASP A 277 20.63 17.12 20.35
N LEU A 278 19.58 17.95 20.34
CA LEU A 278 19.10 18.63 21.54
C LEU A 278 18.82 17.60 22.65
N GLN A 279 19.47 17.75 23.80
CA GLN A 279 19.28 16.86 24.95
C GLN A 279 18.06 17.28 25.78
N TYR A 280 17.38 16.29 26.38
CA TYR A 280 16.16 16.53 27.16
C TYR A 280 16.42 17.44 28.38
N GLU A 281 17.56 17.25 29.03
CA GLU A 281 17.96 18.04 30.21
C GLU A 281 18.20 19.52 29.87
N ASP A 282 18.64 19.83 28.65
CA ASP A 282 18.82 21.19 28.14
C ASP A 282 17.52 21.78 27.58
N ALA A 283 16.69 20.94 26.96
CA ALA A 283 15.44 21.36 26.33
C ALA A 283 14.46 21.92 27.37
N ILE A 284 14.25 21.24 28.50
CA ILE A 284 13.22 21.65 29.47
C ILE A 284 13.45 23.06 30.04
N PRO A 285 14.64 23.42 30.56
CA PRO A 285 14.89 24.77 31.04
C PRO A 285 14.79 25.84 29.95
N MET A 286 15.28 25.54 28.74
CA MET A 286 15.20 26.45 27.59
C MET A 286 13.75 26.75 27.20
N LEU A 287 12.93 25.70 27.04
CA LEU A 287 11.52 25.83 26.69
C LEU A 287 10.75 26.62 27.76
N GLY A 288 11.04 26.40 29.04
CA GLY A 288 10.45 27.16 30.15
C GLY A 288 10.72 28.67 30.04
N ARG A 289 11.99 29.06 29.81
CA ARG A 289 12.35 30.48 29.62
C ARG A 289 11.67 31.11 28.40
N LEU A 290 11.55 30.36 27.31
CA LEU A 290 10.91 30.85 26.08
C LEU A 290 9.39 30.99 26.22
N MET A 291 8.74 30.10 27.00
CA MET A 291 7.33 30.24 27.36
C MET A 291 7.08 31.54 28.12
N GLU A 292 7.86 31.80 29.18
CA GLU A 292 7.77 33.04 29.98
C GLU A 292 8.05 34.29 29.13
N LEU A 293 9.05 34.22 28.26
CA LEU A 293 9.38 35.33 27.36
C LEU A 293 8.23 35.64 26.39
N ALA A 294 7.66 34.61 25.76
CA ALA A 294 6.57 34.80 24.81
C ALA A 294 5.33 35.40 25.50
N GLU A 295 5.00 34.92 26.71
CA GLU A 295 3.92 35.47 27.54
C GLU A 295 4.16 36.96 27.85
N SER A 296 5.39 37.34 28.22
CA SER A 296 5.75 38.75 28.48
C SER A 296 5.64 39.67 27.25
N LEU A 297 5.60 39.09 26.06
CA LEU A 297 5.50 39.80 24.78
C LEU A 297 4.11 39.67 24.14
N GLU A 298 3.14 39.06 24.83
CA GLU A 298 1.80 38.76 24.30
C GLU A 298 1.84 37.91 23.01
N LEU A 299 2.86 37.04 22.89
CA LEU A 299 3.03 36.09 21.81
C LEU A 299 2.74 34.66 22.29
N GLU A 300 2.41 33.80 21.34
CA GLU A 300 2.21 32.37 21.61
C GLU A 300 3.50 31.61 21.28
N PHE A 301 3.80 30.64 22.14
CA PHE A 301 4.95 29.76 22.00
C PHE A 301 4.54 28.31 22.22
N GLY A 302 5.27 27.38 21.59
CA GLY A 302 5.12 25.96 21.84
C GLY A 302 6.21 25.14 21.18
N VAL A 303 5.96 23.85 21.06
CA VAL A 303 6.84 22.92 20.33
C VAL A 303 6.12 22.26 19.17
N LYS A 304 6.91 21.89 18.17
CA LYS A 304 6.50 21.07 17.03
C LYS A 304 7.09 19.68 17.21
N ILE A 305 6.26 18.67 17.43
CA ILE A 305 6.71 17.28 17.36
C ILE A 305 6.90 16.92 15.88
N THR A 306 8.15 16.60 15.53
CA THR A 306 8.58 16.36 14.15
C THR A 306 7.85 15.20 13.46
N ASN A 307 7.89 15.25 12.13
CA ASN A 307 7.51 14.21 11.20
C ASN A 307 8.66 13.31 10.74
N THR A 308 9.86 13.46 11.29
CA THR A 308 11.05 12.70 10.87
C THR A 308 11.85 12.15 12.04
N PHE A 309 12.43 10.97 11.87
CA PHE A 309 13.39 10.35 12.79
C PHE A 309 14.58 9.81 11.98
N PRO A 310 15.83 10.22 12.29
CA PRO A 310 16.99 9.83 11.50
C PRO A 310 17.30 8.34 11.63
N VAL A 311 17.65 7.70 10.51
CA VAL A 311 17.99 6.28 10.41
C VAL A 311 19.03 6.06 9.31
N ASP A 312 19.78 4.95 9.41
CA ASP A 312 20.75 4.54 8.40
C ASP A 312 20.07 3.89 7.19
N VAL A 313 20.64 4.07 6.00
CA VAL A 313 20.31 3.28 4.81
C VAL A 313 21.09 1.96 4.84
N LYS A 314 20.43 0.86 5.22
CA LYS A 314 21.05 -0.49 5.24
C LYS A 314 20.48 -1.44 4.20
N ALA A 315 19.28 -1.19 3.67
CA ALA A 315 18.62 -2.05 2.68
C ALA A 315 18.56 -1.43 1.27
N GLY A 316 19.33 -0.35 1.02
CA GLY A 316 19.33 0.37 -0.25
C GLY A 316 17.98 1.04 -0.56
N GLU A 317 17.30 1.53 0.48
CA GLU A 317 15.97 2.12 0.41
C GLU A 317 15.93 3.38 -0.45
N LEU A 318 16.93 4.24 -0.26
CA LEU A 318 17.16 5.49 -0.97
C LEU A 318 18.65 5.60 -1.33
N PRO A 319 19.02 6.42 -2.32
CA PRO A 319 20.41 6.60 -2.74
C PRO A 319 21.19 7.54 -1.80
N SER A 320 21.20 7.27 -0.49
CA SER A 320 21.90 8.04 0.53
C SER A 320 22.53 7.13 1.60
N GLU A 321 23.35 7.69 2.48
CA GLU A 321 23.90 6.95 3.64
C GLU A 321 22.95 6.99 4.84
N GLU A 322 22.30 8.14 5.04
CA GLU A 322 21.26 8.38 6.05
C GLU A 322 19.95 8.78 5.39
N MET A 323 18.84 8.55 6.09
CA MET A 323 17.50 8.95 5.67
C MET A 323 16.62 9.23 6.90
N TYR A 324 15.42 9.76 6.66
CA TYR A 324 14.46 10.11 7.69
C TYR A 324 13.25 9.19 7.62
N MET A 325 13.00 8.44 8.69
CA MET A 325 11.81 7.64 8.89
C MET A 325 10.62 8.51 9.33
N SER A 326 9.43 8.23 8.80
CA SER A 326 8.20 8.96 9.12
C SER A 326 7.03 7.98 9.39
N GLY A 327 5.79 8.41 9.12
CA GLY A 327 4.62 7.55 9.02
C GLY A 327 4.26 6.78 10.29
N LYS A 328 3.71 5.58 10.07
CA LYS A 328 3.18 4.72 11.16
C LYS A 328 4.25 4.22 12.12
N SER A 329 5.49 4.08 11.66
CA SER A 329 6.62 3.65 12.50
C SER A 329 7.09 4.77 13.43
N LEU A 330 6.87 6.02 13.06
CA LEU A 330 7.21 7.18 13.87
C LEU A 330 6.16 7.48 14.96
N TYR A 331 4.89 7.17 14.71
CA TYR A 331 3.77 7.57 15.58
C TYR A 331 4.01 7.28 17.07
N PRO A 332 4.41 6.06 17.51
CA PRO A 332 4.58 5.77 18.93
C PRO A 332 5.73 6.52 19.58
N LEU A 333 6.80 6.80 18.83
CA LEU A 333 7.90 7.64 19.33
C LEU A 333 7.45 9.09 19.46
N SER A 334 6.83 9.66 18.43
CA SER A 334 6.37 11.06 18.44
C SER A 334 5.30 11.31 19.50
N ILE A 335 4.32 10.41 19.67
CA ILE A 335 3.28 10.58 20.70
C ILE A 335 3.84 10.38 22.12
N SER A 336 4.81 9.49 22.31
CA SER A 336 5.52 9.32 23.59
C SER A 336 6.33 10.57 23.96
N LEU A 337 6.98 11.20 22.98
CA LEU A 337 7.66 12.48 23.20
C LEU A 337 6.66 13.59 23.57
N ALA A 338 5.52 13.65 22.89
CA ALA A 338 4.45 14.61 23.22
C ALA A 338 3.97 14.41 24.66
N ALA A 339 3.75 13.17 25.10
CA ALA A 339 3.37 12.84 26.47
C ALA A 339 4.44 13.27 27.48
N LYS A 340 5.72 12.94 27.22
CA LYS A 340 6.86 13.28 28.09
C LYS A 340 7.03 14.80 28.26
N LEU A 341 6.94 15.56 27.17
CA LEU A 341 7.00 17.03 27.23
C LEU A 341 5.77 17.63 27.91
N SER A 342 4.58 17.11 27.62
CA SER A 342 3.34 17.58 28.26
C SER A 342 3.38 17.39 29.78
N GLU A 343 3.90 16.26 30.25
CA GLU A 343 4.11 15.99 31.68
C GLU A 343 5.07 17.00 32.32
N ALA A 344 6.19 17.30 31.66
CA ALA A 344 7.19 18.24 32.18
C ALA A 344 6.67 19.68 32.36
N PHE A 345 5.62 20.06 31.63
CA PHE A 345 5.01 21.39 31.70
C PHE A 345 3.57 21.38 32.23
N GLU A 346 3.13 20.29 32.86
CA GLU A 346 1.79 20.15 33.43
C GLU A 346 0.68 20.48 32.43
N GLY A 347 0.86 20.06 31.18
CA GLY A 347 -0.09 20.30 30.08
C GLY A 347 -0.12 21.73 29.52
N ARG A 348 0.67 22.68 30.05
CA ARG A 348 0.65 24.09 29.62
C ARG A 348 1.35 24.35 28.29
N LEU A 349 2.33 23.52 27.93
CA LEU A 349 3.08 23.67 26.68
C LEU A 349 2.19 23.33 25.49
N ARG A 350 1.97 24.30 24.58
CA ARG A 350 1.24 24.04 23.32
C ARG A 350 2.08 23.15 22.42
N ILE A 351 1.44 22.12 21.85
CA ILE A 351 2.08 21.16 20.96
C ILE A 351 1.41 21.19 19.58
N ALA A 352 2.18 21.55 18.56
CA ALA A 352 1.87 21.22 17.18
C ALA A 352 2.42 19.82 16.86
N TYR A 353 1.63 18.97 16.18
CA TYR A 353 1.96 17.55 16.02
C TYR A 353 2.13 17.15 14.56
N SER A 354 3.13 16.32 14.24
CA SER A 354 3.29 15.74 12.89
C SER A 354 3.90 14.34 12.85
N GLY A 355 3.65 13.50 13.85
CA GLY A 355 4.20 12.14 13.89
C GLY A 355 3.20 11.05 13.50
N GLY A 356 3.03 10.74 12.21
CA GLY A 356 2.21 9.57 11.81
C GLY A 356 0.71 9.67 12.11
N ALA A 357 0.16 10.89 12.15
CA ALA A 357 -1.28 11.09 12.29
C ALA A 357 -2.06 10.66 11.02
N ASP A 358 -3.16 9.96 11.21
CA ASP A 358 -4.10 9.52 10.19
C ASP A 358 -5.53 9.35 10.77
N ALA A 359 -6.44 8.79 9.98
CA ALA A 359 -7.84 8.65 10.37
C ALA A 359 -8.08 7.65 11.53
N PHE A 360 -7.08 6.90 11.99
CA PHE A 360 -7.22 5.95 13.10
C PHE A 360 -6.74 6.49 14.44
N ASN A 361 -6.10 7.66 14.44
CA ASN A 361 -5.60 8.30 15.66
C ASN A 361 -5.82 9.82 15.75
N ILE A 362 -6.30 10.50 14.70
CA ILE A 362 -6.43 11.96 14.70
C ILE A 362 -7.35 12.47 15.82
N ASP A 363 -8.46 11.78 16.06
CA ASP A 363 -9.41 12.03 17.14
C ASP A 363 -8.78 11.80 18.51
N LYS A 364 -8.00 10.73 18.66
CA LYS A 364 -7.26 10.41 19.89
C LYS A 364 -6.22 11.48 20.19
N ILE A 365 -5.49 11.97 19.18
CA ILE A 365 -4.46 13.00 19.34
C ILE A 365 -5.11 14.32 19.74
N VAL A 366 -6.03 14.84 18.92
CA VAL A 366 -6.66 16.15 19.15
C VAL A 366 -7.55 16.14 20.39
N GLY A 367 -8.15 15.00 20.72
CA GLY A 367 -8.95 14.79 21.93
C GLY A 367 -8.18 15.01 23.24
N THR A 368 -6.85 14.95 23.22
CA THR A 368 -5.99 15.30 24.37
C THR A 368 -5.71 16.79 24.50
N GLY A 369 -6.10 17.62 23.52
CA GLY A 369 -5.75 19.03 23.44
C GLY A 369 -4.51 19.32 22.59
N VAL A 370 -3.88 18.31 21.98
CA VAL A 370 -2.75 18.47 21.06
C VAL A 370 -3.25 18.94 19.68
N TRP A 371 -3.05 20.22 19.36
CA TRP A 371 -3.28 20.78 18.03
C TRP A 371 -2.56 22.14 17.87
N PRO A 372 -2.19 22.54 16.64
CA PRO A 372 -2.59 21.99 15.34
C PRO A 372 -1.88 20.68 14.99
N VAL A 373 -2.52 19.87 14.14
CA VAL A 373 -1.94 18.64 13.58
C VAL A 373 -1.60 18.89 12.11
N THR A 374 -0.41 18.46 11.68
CA THR A 374 -0.05 18.44 10.27
C THR A 374 0.40 17.07 9.82
N VAL A 375 0.13 16.73 8.55
CA VAL A 375 0.41 15.42 7.99
C VAL A 375 1.27 15.52 6.73
N ALA A 376 2.16 14.53 6.55
CA ALA A 376 2.93 14.35 5.31
C ALA A 376 2.71 12.95 4.75
N THR A 377 3.06 11.91 5.52
CA THR A 377 3.05 10.53 5.02
C THR A 377 1.69 10.06 4.53
N THR A 378 0.60 10.37 5.25
CA THR A 378 -0.73 9.89 4.84
C THR A 378 -1.13 10.45 3.48
N ILE A 379 -0.83 11.73 3.20
CA ILE A 379 -1.12 12.39 1.92
C ILE A 379 -0.07 12.13 0.82
N LEU A 380 1.00 11.39 1.12
CA LEU A 380 1.94 10.81 0.15
C LEU A 380 1.59 9.35 -0.21
N LYS A 381 0.54 8.79 0.37
CA LYS A 381 0.01 7.45 0.05
C LYS A 381 -1.21 7.56 -0.88
N PRO A 382 -1.64 6.47 -1.55
CA PRO A 382 -2.80 6.47 -2.44
C PRO A 382 -4.03 7.10 -1.79
N GLY A 383 -4.80 7.86 -2.58
CA GLY A 383 -5.78 8.83 -2.09
C GLY A 383 -5.23 10.25 -1.95
N GLY A 384 -3.94 10.41 -1.64
CA GLY A 384 -3.25 11.70 -1.65
C GLY A 384 -3.93 12.76 -0.78
N TYR A 385 -4.10 13.95 -1.35
CA TYR A 385 -4.79 15.08 -0.71
C TYR A 385 -6.21 14.74 -0.24
N GLN A 386 -6.94 13.84 -0.91
CA GLN A 386 -8.33 13.50 -0.56
C GLN A 386 -8.51 12.92 0.84
N ARG A 387 -7.42 12.48 1.48
CA ARG A 387 -7.41 12.02 2.87
C ARG A 387 -7.65 13.17 3.85
N LEU A 388 -7.27 14.40 3.52
CA LEU A 388 -7.45 15.57 4.37
C LEU A 388 -8.93 15.82 4.68
N LYS A 389 -9.82 15.52 3.73
CA LYS A 389 -11.27 15.72 3.91
C LYS A 389 -11.79 14.87 5.05
N GLN A 390 -11.43 13.58 5.06
CA GLN A 390 -11.80 12.66 6.14
C GLN A 390 -11.27 13.16 7.49
N LEU A 391 -10.01 13.62 7.55
CA LEU A 391 -9.44 14.13 8.80
C LEU A 391 -10.15 15.40 9.28
N ALA A 392 -10.45 16.34 8.38
CA ALA A 392 -11.14 17.58 8.69
C ALA A 392 -12.58 17.31 9.18
N GLU A 393 -13.33 16.47 8.48
CA GLU A 393 -14.70 16.07 8.86
C GLU A 393 -14.73 15.36 10.22
N MET A 394 -13.77 14.48 10.50
CA MET A 394 -13.66 13.84 11.82
C MET A 394 -13.42 14.85 12.95
N LEU A 395 -12.59 15.87 12.71
CA LEU A 395 -12.34 16.93 13.69
C LEU A 395 -13.53 17.86 13.87
N ASP A 396 -14.26 18.14 12.79
CA ASP A 396 -15.53 18.83 12.86
C ASP A 396 -16.53 18.04 13.71
N ASP A 397 -16.75 16.76 13.41
CA ASP A 397 -17.68 15.91 14.16
C ASP A 397 -17.30 15.84 15.65
N MET A 398 -16.00 15.82 15.96
CA MET A 398 -15.49 15.86 17.33
C MET A 398 -15.79 17.18 18.06
N GLY A 399 -15.89 18.29 17.32
CA GLY A 399 -16.10 19.63 17.88
C GLY A 399 -14.89 20.11 18.69
N VAL A 400 -13.73 20.23 18.02
CA VAL A 400 -12.47 20.64 18.66
C VAL A 400 -12.65 21.90 19.52
N LEU A 401 -12.15 21.85 20.75
CA LEU A 401 -12.23 22.96 21.70
C LEU A 401 -11.03 23.91 21.58
N PRO A 402 -11.21 25.20 21.92
CA PRO A 402 -10.09 26.14 22.08
C PRO A 402 -9.02 25.59 23.04
N PHE A 403 -7.75 25.88 22.75
CA PHE A 403 -6.63 25.39 23.53
C PHE A 403 -6.67 25.98 24.94
N LYS A 404 -6.72 25.10 25.96
CA LYS A 404 -6.67 25.46 27.39
C LYS A 404 -5.58 24.71 28.15
N GLY A 405 -4.76 23.94 27.43
CA GLY A 405 -3.83 22.95 27.97
C GLY A 405 -4.11 21.54 27.41
N ILE A 406 -3.16 20.63 27.66
CA ILE A 406 -3.20 19.22 27.25
C ILE A 406 -3.59 18.35 28.44
N ASP A 407 -4.49 17.39 28.23
CA ASP A 407 -4.76 16.30 29.18
C ASP A 407 -3.59 15.29 29.15
N VAL A 408 -2.66 15.47 30.09
CA VAL A 408 -1.43 14.67 30.22
C VAL A 408 -1.74 13.17 30.37
N GLU A 409 -2.73 12.82 31.19
CA GLU A 409 -3.03 11.41 31.48
C GLU A 409 -3.74 10.74 30.31
N ALA A 410 -4.60 11.47 29.57
CA ALA A 410 -5.13 10.98 28.31
C ALA A 410 -4.02 10.78 27.27
N LEU A 411 -3.08 11.71 27.16
CA LEU A 411 -1.97 11.63 26.20
C LEU A 411 -1.02 10.47 26.50
N LYS A 412 -0.73 10.19 27.79
CA LYS A 412 0.03 9.00 28.20
C LYS A 412 -0.66 7.71 27.77
N ARG A 413 -1.97 7.58 27.99
CA ARG A 413 -2.75 6.40 27.53
C ARG A 413 -2.68 6.24 26.01
N VAL A 414 -2.84 7.32 25.25
CA VAL A 414 -2.70 7.28 23.78
C VAL A 414 -1.31 6.80 23.38
N ALA A 415 -0.26 7.22 24.08
CA ALA A 415 1.11 6.78 23.81
C ALA A 415 1.36 5.30 24.14
N GLU A 416 0.81 4.80 25.25
CA GLU A 416 0.89 3.38 25.62
C GLU A 416 0.15 2.48 24.62
N ASP A 417 -1.07 2.87 24.23
CA ASP A 417 -1.89 2.13 23.27
C ASP A 417 -1.22 2.04 21.89
N ALA A 418 -0.53 3.10 21.47
CA ALA A 418 0.13 3.20 20.16
C ALA A 418 1.16 2.08 19.89
N ILE A 419 1.78 1.51 20.95
CA ILE A 419 2.81 0.47 20.85
C ILE A 419 2.20 -0.89 20.46
N THR A 420 0.92 -1.13 20.78
CA THR A 420 0.25 -2.41 20.55
C THR A 420 -0.88 -2.34 19.51
N ASP A 421 -1.26 -1.14 19.09
CA ASP A 421 -2.28 -0.94 18.07
C ASP A 421 -1.85 -1.54 16.72
N ARG A 422 -2.72 -2.42 16.19
CA ARG A 422 -2.53 -3.15 14.93
C ARG A 422 -2.27 -2.27 13.71
N HIS A 423 -2.66 -0.99 13.74
CA HIS A 423 -2.43 -0.06 12.62
C HIS A 423 -0.96 0.38 12.53
N TYR A 424 -0.21 0.31 13.64
CA TYR A 424 1.15 0.84 13.73
C TYR A 424 2.21 -0.25 13.91
N VAL A 425 1.84 -1.45 14.35
CA VAL A 425 2.75 -2.61 14.46
C VAL A 425 2.92 -3.35 13.13
N LYS A 426 4.06 -4.04 12.99
CA LYS A 426 4.31 -4.87 11.80
C LYS A 426 3.60 -6.21 11.87
N PRO A 427 3.08 -6.71 10.74
CA PRO A 427 2.66 -8.10 10.63
C PRO A 427 3.84 -9.04 10.95
N ALA A 428 3.52 -10.24 11.44
CA ALA A 428 4.50 -11.29 11.71
C ALA A 428 5.28 -11.67 10.44
N LYS A 429 4.66 -11.49 9.26
CA LYS A 429 5.28 -11.66 7.96
C LYS A 429 5.39 -10.33 7.23
N LEU A 430 6.57 -10.04 6.69
CA LEU A 430 6.75 -8.85 5.87
C LEU A 430 5.95 -8.94 4.56
N PRO A 431 5.36 -7.83 4.09
CA PRO A 431 4.65 -7.79 2.83
C PRO A 431 5.55 -8.20 1.66
N ILE A 432 5.00 -9.00 0.74
CA ILE A 432 5.63 -9.28 -0.55
C ILE A 432 5.44 -8.11 -1.51
N SER A 433 6.40 -7.93 -2.42
CA SER A 433 6.27 -6.92 -3.48
C SER A 433 4.99 -7.15 -4.28
N ARG A 434 4.22 -6.07 -4.47
CA ARG A 434 2.94 -6.09 -5.20
C ARG A 434 3.11 -5.82 -6.69
N LYS A 435 4.35 -5.54 -7.11
CA LYS A 435 4.65 -5.10 -8.47
C LYS A 435 4.63 -6.28 -9.44
N SER A 436 3.97 -6.09 -10.57
CA SER A 436 4.12 -6.97 -11.73
C SER A 436 5.56 -6.92 -12.24
N LYS A 437 5.94 -7.89 -13.07
CA LYS A 437 7.25 -7.90 -13.74
C LYS A 437 7.30 -6.98 -14.97
N GLU A 438 6.16 -6.43 -15.38
CA GLU A 438 6.00 -5.65 -16.60
C GLU A 438 6.36 -4.18 -16.39
N LYS A 439 6.67 -3.50 -17.48
CA LYS A 439 6.83 -2.05 -17.56
C LYS A 439 5.45 -1.40 -17.61
N VAL A 440 5.28 -0.22 -17.01
CA VAL A 440 4.04 0.55 -17.17
C VAL A 440 3.87 0.91 -18.65
N PRO A 441 2.70 0.64 -19.26
CA PRO A 441 2.48 0.98 -20.67
C PRO A 441 2.23 2.49 -20.85
N LEU A 442 2.54 3.01 -22.04
CA LEU A 442 2.30 4.41 -22.40
C LEU A 442 0.81 4.78 -22.35
N LEU A 443 -0.07 3.82 -22.64
CA LEU A 443 -1.53 3.92 -22.60
C LEU A 443 -2.14 2.76 -21.81
N ASP A 444 -3.38 2.91 -21.35
CA ASP A 444 -4.22 1.86 -20.74
C ASP A 444 -3.62 1.16 -19.51
N CYS A 445 -2.83 1.90 -18.72
CA CYS A 445 -2.08 1.38 -17.58
C CYS A 445 -2.91 1.03 -16.34
N TYR A 446 -4.24 1.13 -16.35
CA TYR A 446 -5.04 0.72 -15.19
C TYR A 446 -5.11 -0.79 -15.08
N THR A 447 -4.83 -1.31 -13.90
CA THR A 447 -4.75 -2.74 -13.62
C THR A 447 -5.14 -3.03 -12.18
N ALA A 448 -5.70 -4.22 -11.94
CA ALA A 448 -6.06 -4.70 -10.61
C ALA A 448 -5.00 -5.69 -10.11
N PRO A 449 -4.11 -5.30 -9.16
CA PRO A 449 -3.03 -6.17 -8.71
C PRO A 449 -3.53 -7.45 -8.02
N CYS A 450 -4.72 -7.41 -7.40
CA CYS A 450 -5.36 -8.57 -6.81
C CYS A 450 -5.72 -9.64 -7.86
N GLU A 451 -6.11 -9.23 -9.07
CA GLU A 451 -6.45 -10.13 -10.18
C GLU A 451 -5.17 -10.74 -10.77
N ASN A 452 -4.12 -9.93 -10.96
CA ASN A 452 -2.81 -10.39 -11.44
C ASN A 452 -2.12 -11.37 -10.48
N ALA A 453 -2.32 -11.19 -9.16
CA ALA A 453 -1.77 -12.06 -8.13
C ALA A 453 -2.54 -13.39 -8.00
N CYS A 454 -3.73 -13.49 -8.58
CA CYS A 454 -4.53 -14.70 -8.55
C CYS A 454 -4.14 -15.61 -9.74
N PRO A 455 -3.66 -16.86 -9.53
CA PRO A 455 -3.24 -17.72 -10.64
C PRO A 455 -4.33 -18.01 -11.68
N ILE A 456 -5.60 -17.95 -11.29
CA ILE A 456 -6.74 -18.11 -12.19
C ILE A 456 -7.26 -16.78 -12.77
N HIS A 457 -6.58 -15.66 -12.49
CA HIS A 457 -7.00 -14.30 -12.86
C HIS A 457 -8.47 -14.02 -12.51
N GLN A 458 -8.87 -14.36 -11.28
CA GLN A 458 -10.23 -14.13 -10.81
C GLN A 458 -10.58 -12.64 -10.94
N GLU A 459 -11.72 -12.34 -11.55
CA GLU A 459 -12.24 -10.97 -11.73
C GLU A 459 -12.78 -10.41 -10.40
N VAL A 460 -11.86 -10.07 -9.49
CA VAL A 460 -12.15 -9.63 -8.11
C VAL A 460 -13.06 -8.43 -8.09
N SER A 461 -12.77 -7.40 -8.89
CA SER A 461 -13.52 -6.16 -8.87
C SER A 461 -14.97 -6.38 -9.31
N ALA A 462 -15.19 -7.28 -10.26
CA ALA A 462 -16.50 -7.55 -10.84
C ALA A 462 -17.46 -8.25 -9.86
N TYR A 463 -17.06 -9.38 -9.24
CA TYR A 463 -17.95 -10.03 -8.28
C TYR A 463 -18.08 -9.24 -6.98
N MET A 464 -17.08 -8.42 -6.62
CA MET A 464 -17.16 -7.54 -5.45
C MET A 464 -18.24 -6.47 -5.65
N GLN A 465 -18.30 -5.84 -6.83
CA GLN A 465 -19.35 -4.89 -7.17
C GLN A 465 -20.74 -5.54 -7.16
N LEU A 466 -20.87 -6.73 -7.75
CA LEU A 466 -22.14 -7.48 -7.75
C LEU A 466 -22.57 -7.87 -6.33
N ALA A 467 -21.64 -8.31 -5.48
CA ALA A 467 -21.91 -8.62 -4.08
C ALA A 467 -22.38 -7.40 -3.27
N GLY A 468 -21.81 -6.22 -3.53
CA GLY A 468 -22.26 -4.96 -2.91
C GLY A 468 -23.70 -4.60 -3.26
N GLY A 469 -24.11 -4.90 -4.49
CA GLY A 469 -25.49 -4.79 -4.96
C GLY A 469 -26.38 -5.99 -4.63
N GLU A 470 -25.92 -6.93 -3.78
CA GLU A 470 -26.64 -8.15 -3.37
C GLU A 470 -27.05 -9.07 -4.54
N LYS A 471 -26.38 -8.91 -5.69
CA LYS A 471 -26.53 -9.72 -6.91
C LYS A 471 -25.68 -10.99 -6.83
N TYR A 472 -25.96 -11.82 -5.82
CA TYR A 472 -25.12 -12.96 -5.48
C TYR A 472 -25.11 -14.05 -6.55
N GLU A 473 -26.21 -14.21 -7.30
CA GLU A 473 -26.28 -15.17 -8.40
C GLU A 473 -25.34 -14.78 -9.54
N GLU A 474 -25.41 -13.54 -10.00
CA GLU A 474 -24.48 -13.01 -11.01
C GLU A 474 -23.04 -13.00 -10.49
N ALA A 475 -22.83 -12.65 -9.22
CA ALA A 475 -21.50 -12.70 -8.60
C ALA A 475 -20.92 -14.12 -8.62
N LEU A 476 -21.71 -15.14 -8.27
CA LEU A 476 -21.28 -16.54 -8.31
C LEU A 476 -21.04 -17.02 -9.74
N GLN A 477 -21.80 -16.55 -10.74
CA GLN A 477 -21.51 -16.83 -12.15
C GLN A 477 -20.17 -16.24 -12.59
N VAL A 478 -19.85 -15.00 -12.23
CA VAL A 478 -18.54 -14.38 -12.45
C VAL A 478 -17.44 -15.18 -11.74
N ILE A 479 -17.70 -15.66 -10.51
CA ILE A 479 -16.75 -16.49 -9.78
C ILE A 479 -16.48 -17.80 -10.54
N LEU A 480 -17.53 -18.55 -10.86
CA LEU A 480 -17.46 -19.86 -11.53
C LEU A 480 -16.89 -19.80 -12.95
N ASN A 481 -16.89 -18.62 -13.58
CA ASN A 481 -16.25 -18.43 -14.89
C ASN A 481 -14.77 -18.86 -14.87
N ARG A 482 -14.04 -18.46 -13.81
CA ARG A 482 -12.61 -18.72 -13.62
C ARG A 482 -12.27 -19.55 -12.38
N ASN A 483 -13.24 -19.88 -11.53
CA ASN A 483 -13.05 -20.64 -10.30
C ASN A 483 -14.07 -21.75 -10.15
N ALA A 484 -13.70 -22.96 -10.58
CA ALA A 484 -14.53 -24.16 -10.50
C ALA A 484 -14.89 -24.61 -9.07
N LEU A 485 -14.16 -24.16 -8.04
CA LEU A 485 -14.27 -24.66 -6.67
C LEU A 485 -14.47 -23.50 -5.68
N PRO A 486 -15.58 -22.74 -5.79
CA PRO A 486 -15.81 -21.54 -4.99
C PRO A 486 -15.90 -21.83 -3.49
N PHE A 487 -16.34 -23.02 -3.06
CA PHE A 487 -16.45 -23.35 -1.64
C PHE A 487 -15.09 -23.71 -1.02
N ILE A 488 -14.32 -24.59 -1.66
CA ILE A 488 -12.95 -24.91 -1.22
C ILE A 488 -12.09 -23.64 -1.21
N THR A 489 -12.08 -22.88 -2.32
CA THR A 489 -11.25 -21.67 -2.41
C THR A 489 -11.76 -20.52 -1.54
N GLY A 490 -13.07 -20.42 -1.31
CA GLY A 490 -13.66 -19.48 -0.35
C GLY A 490 -13.32 -19.80 1.11
N THR A 491 -12.86 -21.02 1.40
CA THR A 491 -12.57 -21.46 2.76
C THR A 491 -11.07 -21.45 3.06
N ILE A 492 -10.26 -22.08 2.18
CA ILE A 492 -8.84 -22.38 2.49
C ILE A 492 -7.83 -21.74 1.52
N CYS A 493 -8.25 -20.93 0.55
CA CYS A 493 -7.29 -20.28 -0.35
C CYS A 493 -6.31 -19.40 0.45
N ALA A 494 -5.03 -19.41 0.07
CA ALA A 494 -3.98 -18.55 0.63
C ALA A 494 -4.08 -17.07 0.20
N HIS A 495 -5.08 -16.72 -0.62
CA HIS A 495 -5.52 -15.34 -0.87
C HIS A 495 -4.40 -14.34 -1.20
N GLY A 496 -3.44 -14.71 -2.05
CA GLY A 496 -2.39 -13.80 -2.53
C GLY A 496 -2.93 -12.51 -3.19
N CYS A 497 -4.16 -12.56 -3.69
CA CYS A 497 -4.93 -11.39 -4.14
C CYS A 497 -5.15 -10.33 -3.03
N GLN A 498 -5.37 -10.73 -1.78
CA GLN A 498 -5.48 -9.82 -0.64
C GLN A 498 -4.14 -9.17 -0.32
N SER A 499 -3.03 -9.92 -0.36
CA SER A 499 -1.68 -9.38 -0.13
C SER A 499 -1.27 -8.33 -1.17
N HIS A 500 -1.83 -8.41 -2.39
CA HIS A 500 -1.60 -7.46 -3.48
C HIS A 500 -2.64 -6.34 -3.55
N CYS A 501 -3.69 -6.37 -2.73
CA CYS A 501 -4.73 -5.34 -2.77
C CYS A 501 -4.13 -3.94 -2.54
N THR A 502 -4.51 -2.96 -3.38
CA THR A 502 -4.05 -1.57 -3.22
C THR A 502 -4.44 -0.96 -1.87
N ARG A 503 -5.51 -1.48 -1.24
CA ARG A 503 -5.95 -1.10 0.11
C ARG A 503 -4.88 -1.32 1.17
N ASN A 504 -3.90 -2.21 0.97
CA ASN A 504 -2.79 -2.37 1.92
C ASN A 504 -1.89 -1.11 2.05
N PHE A 505 -2.04 -0.11 1.17
CA PHE A 505 -1.41 1.22 1.32
C PHE A 505 -2.32 2.24 2.05
N TYR A 506 -3.56 1.86 2.32
CA TYR A 506 -4.53 2.59 3.12
C TYR A 506 -4.57 1.99 4.53
N GLU A 507 -4.95 0.72 4.61
CA GLU A 507 -5.21 -0.05 5.83
C GLU A 507 -5.29 -1.57 5.50
N SER A 508 -6.16 -2.34 6.17
CA SER A 508 -6.45 -3.75 5.89
C SER A 508 -6.96 -4.03 4.45
N PRO A 509 -6.56 -5.15 3.81
CA PRO A 509 -7.06 -5.49 2.47
C PRO A 509 -8.58 -5.70 2.45
N VAL A 510 -9.15 -5.69 1.24
CA VAL A 510 -10.54 -6.12 1.02
C VAL A 510 -10.66 -7.61 1.36
N GLN A 511 -11.73 -8.03 2.02
CA GLN A 511 -12.01 -9.44 2.38
C GLN A 511 -12.52 -10.23 1.18
N ILE A 512 -11.64 -10.39 0.19
CA ILE A 512 -11.87 -11.05 -1.09
C ILE A 512 -12.31 -12.50 -0.89
N ARG A 513 -11.60 -13.27 -0.07
CA ARG A 513 -11.91 -14.69 0.15
C ARG A 513 -13.28 -14.86 0.81
N ASP A 514 -13.57 -14.05 1.81
CA ASP A 514 -14.79 -14.17 2.60
C ASP A 514 -16.01 -13.71 1.78
N THR A 515 -15.86 -12.64 0.98
CA THR A 515 -16.90 -12.20 0.03
C THR A 515 -17.20 -13.27 -1.02
N LYS A 516 -16.17 -13.96 -1.53
CA LYS A 516 -16.36 -15.09 -2.45
C LYS A 516 -17.18 -16.20 -1.80
N LEU A 517 -16.85 -16.58 -0.56
CA LEU A 517 -17.59 -17.61 0.16
C LEU A 517 -19.03 -17.18 0.45
N GLN A 518 -19.26 -15.91 0.77
CA GLN A 518 -20.59 -15.33 0.94
C GLN A 518 -21.42 -15.47 -0.34
N CYS A 519 -20.88 -15.07 -1.50
CA CYS A 519 -21.57 -15.20 -2.79
C CYS A 519 -21.88 -16.67 -3.09
N ALA A 520 -20.92 -17.57 -2.87
CA ALA A 520 -21.10 -19.00 -3.06
C ALA A 520 -22.24 -19.55 -2.20
N LYS A 521 -22.27 -19.22 -0.90
CA LYS A 521 -23.32 -19.66 0.03
C LYS A 521 -24.69 -19.10 -0.33
N ALA A 522 -24.77 -17.81 -0.66
CA ALA A 522 -26.04 -17.13 -0.91
C ALA A 522 -26.73 -17.58 -2.20
N ALA A 523 -25.96 -17.94 -3.24
CA ALA A 523 -26.50 -18.29 -4.56
C ALA A 523 -26.39 -19.78 -4.92
N TYR A 524 -25.94 -20.63 -4.00
CA TYR A 524 -25.64 -22.05 -4.28
C TYR A 524 -26.77 -22.80 -4.97
N GLU A 525 -27.97 -22.82 -4.35
CA GLU A 525 -29.12 -23.58 -4.83
C GLU A 525 -29.59 -23.09 -6.21
N SER A 526 -29.67 -21.76 -6.38
CA SER A 526 -30.08 -21.16 -7.66
C SER A 526 -29.12 -21.54 -8.79
N VAL A 527 -27.81 -21.35 -8.57
CA VAL A 527 -26.79 -21.64 -9.58
C VAL A 527 -26.69 -23.14 -9.85
N LEU A 528 -26.77 -24.00 -8.83
CA LEU A 528 -26.78 -25.45 -9.03
C LEU A 528 -27.99 -25.88 -9.88
N SER A 529 -29.15 -25.26 -9.68
CA SER A 529 -30.35 -25.57 -10.46
C SER A 529 -30.21 -25.16 -11.94
N SER A 530 -29.60 -24.00 -12.20
CA SER A 530 -29.50 -23.37 -13.53
C SER A 530 -28.25 -23.76 -14.32
N LEU A 531 -27.26 -24.40 -13.67
CA LEU A 531 -26.03 -24.87 -14.31
C LEU A 531 -26.34 -25.90 -15.40
N LYS A 532 -25.86 -25.62 -16.62
CA LYS A 532 -26.08 -26.43 -17.82
C LYS A 532 -24.78 -26.63 -18.58
N LYS A 533 -24.65 -27.80 -19.23
CA LYS A 533 -23.60 -28.03 -20.23
C LYS A 533 -23.87 -27.15 -21.45
N ARG A 534 -22.80 -26.68 -22.08
CA ARG A 534 -22.83 -26.12 -23.44
C ARG A 534 -22.61 -27.24 -24.44
N ASP A 535 -23.13 -27.06 -25.64
CA ASP A 535 -22.97 -28.03 -26.73
C ASP A 535 -21.81 -27.61 -27.65
N CYS A 536 -20.61 -27.48 -27.08
CA CYS A 536 -19.45 -26.95 -27.79
C CYS A 536 -18.44 -28.04 -28.20
N CYS A 537 -18.42 -29.18 -27.51
CA CYS A 537 -17.59 -30.33 -27.88
C CYS A 537 -18.21 -31.65 -27.38
N HIS A 538 -17.77 -32.77 -27.94
CA HIS A 538 -18.13 -34.13 -27.48
C HIS A 538 -16.89 -35.02 -27.27
N LYS A 539 -15.76 -34.43 -26.86
CA LYS A 539 -14.54 -35.20 -26.56
C LYS A 539 -14.75 -36.04 -25.30
N LYS A 540 -14.18 -37.24 -25.28
CA LYS A 540 -14.10 -38.10 -24.10
C LYS A 540 -12.79 -37.85 -23.38
N VAL A 541 -12.86 -37.47 -22.10
CA VAL A 541 -11.67 -37.17 -21.30
C VAL A 541 -11.65 -37.96 -20.00
N ALA A 542 -10.55 -38.66 -19.74
CA ALA A 542 -10.29 -39.30 -18.46
C ALA A 542 -9.40 -38.42 -17.58
N ILE A 543 -9.71 -38.34 -16.29
CA ILE A 543 -8.95 -37.59 -15.29
C ILE A 543 -8.54 -38.55 -14.18
N VAL A 544 -7.24 -38.67 -13.93
CA VAL A 544 -6.69 -39.53 -12.88
C VAL A 544 -6.38 -38.68 -11.65
N GLY A 545 -7.18 -38.84 -10.59
CA GLY A 545 -7.12 -38.06 -9.36
C GLY A 545 -8.28 -37.06 -9.22
N GLY A 546 -9.06 -37.22 -8.15
CA GLY A 546 -10.20 -36.40 -7.76
C GLY A 546 -9.85 -35.29 -6.76
N GLY A 547 -8.60 -34.81 -6.76
CA GLY A 547 -8.19 -33.61 -6.02
C GLY A 547 -8.65 -32.31 -6.71
N PRO A 548 -8.36 -31.13 -6.12
CA PRO A 548 -8.87 -29.86 -6.63
C PRO A 548 -8.51 -29.57 -8.10
N SER A 549 -7.31 -29.93 -8.55
CA SER A 549 -6.91 -29.77 -9.95
C SER A 549 -7.76 -30.63 -10.90
N GLY A 550 -8.00 -31.89 -10.54
CA GLY A 550 -8.82 -32.82 -11.32
C GLY A 550 -10.29 -32.43 -11.33
N MET A 551 -10.84 -32.05 -10.17
CA MET A 551 -12.20 -31.51 -10.05
C MET A 551 -12.39 -30.26 -10.92
N ALA A 552 -11.45 -29.32 -10.89
CA ALA A 552 -11.52 -28.11 -11.70
C ALA A 552 -11.45 -28.42 -13.21
N ALA A 553 -10.58 -29.35 -13.64
CA ALA A 553 -10.50 -29.76 -15.04
C ALA A 553 -11.81 -30.41 -15.50
N ALA A 554 -12.40 -31.26 -14.65
CA ALA A 554 -13.67 -31.90 -14.91
C ALA A 554 -14.81 -30.88 -15.08
N PHE A 555 -14.87 -29.90 -14.18
CA PHE A 555 -15.86 -28.83 -14.23
C PHE A 555 -15.82 -28.09 -15.58
N TYR A 556 -14.63 -27.62 -15.98
CA TYR A 556 -14.51 -26.83 -17.20
C TYR A 556 -14.80 -27.64 -18.47
N LEU A 557 -14.26 -28.85 -18.57
CA LEU A 557 -14.48 -29.72 -19.73
C LEU A 557 -15.95 -30.12 -19.85
N ALA A 558 -16.58 -30.57 -18.75
CA ALA A 558 -17.99 -30.98 -18.75
C ALA A 558 -18.93 -29.80 -19.00
N ARG A 559 -18.61 -28.60 -18.49
CA ARG A 559 -19.36 -27.37 -18.78
C ARG A 559 -19.39 -27.05 -20.28
N MET A 560 -18.35 -27.42 -21.03
CA MET A 560 -18.26 -27.21 -22.47
C MET A 560 -18.81 -28.37 -23.31
N GLY A 561 -19.35 -29.42 -22.68
CA GLY A 561 -20.01 -30.54 -23.35
C GLY A 561 -19.20 -31.84 -23.41
N ALA A 562 -17.96 -31.86 -22.92
CA ALA A 562 -17.12 -33.06 -22.92
C ALA A 562 -17.71 -34.18 -22.02
N ASP A 563 -17.50 -35.43 -22.44
CA ASP A 563 -17.79 -36.61 -21.64
C ASP A 563 -16.61 -36.90 -20.71
N VAL A 564 -16.75 -36.53 -19.44
CA VAL A 564 -15.65 -36.58 -18.47
C VAL A 564 -15.84 -37.73 -17.47
N ALA A 565 -14.76 -38.48 -17.24
CA ALA A 565 -14.66 -39.47 -16.18
C ALA A 565 -13.48 -39.17 -15.25
N ILE A 566 -13.72 -39.16 -13.93
CA ILE A 566 -12.68 -39.07 -12.90
C ILE A 566 -12.45 -40.46 -12.31
N TYR A 567 -11.18 -40.88 -12.26
CA TYR A 567 -10.73 -42.08 -11.56
C TYR A 567 -10.04 -41.65 -10.26
N GLU A 568 -10.66 -41.94 -9.12
CA GLU A 568 -10.18 -41.56 -7.79
C GLU A 568 -9.85 -42.82 -6.97
N LYS A 569 -8.63 -42.86 -6.42
CA LYS A 569 -8.14 -43.96 -5.59
C LYS A 569 -8.90 -44.09 -4.27
N ARG A 570 -9.35 -42.97 -3.69
CA ARG A 570 -10.09 -42.89 -2.43
C ARG A 570 -11.60 -43.04 -2.66
N GLN A 571 -12.34 -43.07 -1.55
CA GLN A 571 -13.80 -43.17 -1.54
C GLN A 571 -14.50 -41.81 -1.56
N LYS A 572 -13.76 -40.71 -1.71
CA LYS A 572 -14.29 -39.34 -1.77
C LYS A 572 -13.41 -38.43 -2.62
N LEU A 573 -14.02 -37.37 -3.16
CA LEU A 573 -13.34 -36.29 -3.89
C LEU A 573 -12.68 -35.30 -2.92
N GLY A 574 -11.85 -34.41 -3.45
CA GLY A 574 -11.16 -33.34 -2.72
C GLY A 574 -9.68 -33.63 -2.46
N GLY A 575 -9.19 -34.85 -2.72
CA GLY A 575 -7.76 -35.19 -2.61
C GLY A 575 -7.18 -34.82 -1.24
N ILE A 576 -6.02 -34.14 -1.22
CA ILE A 576 -5.35 -33.66 0.01
C ILE A 576 -6.28 -32.80 0.88
N VAL A 577 -7.16 -32.00 0.28
CA VAL A 577 -8.09 -31.13 1.03
C VAL A 577 -9.01 -31.97 1.91
N SER A 578 -9.53 -33.08 1.37
CA SER A 578 -10.43 -33.98 2.12
C SER A 578 -9.69 -34.96 3.04
N ALA A 579 -8.43 -35.27 2.72
CA ALA A 579 -7.68 -36.33 3.38
C ALA A 579 -6.83 -35.83 4.55
N VAL A 580 -6.21 -34.67 4.40
CA VAL A 580 -5.13 -34.18 5.25
C VAL A 580 -5.51 -32.89 5.98
N ILE A 581 -6.25 -31.98 5.33
CA ILE A 581 -6.62 -30.73 5.99
C ILE A 581 -7.67 -31.04 7.08
N PRO A 582 -7.49 -30.57 8.34
CA PRO A 582 -8.42 -30.88 9.42
C PRO A 582 -9.82 -30.26 9.24
N ASP A 583 -10.84 -30.95 9.77
CA ASP A 583 -12.25 -30.51 9.73
C ASP A 583 -12.48 -29.10 10.30
N PHE A 584 -11.66 -28.65 11.26
CA PHE A 584 -11.77 -27.29 11.82
C PHE A 584 -11.33 -26.19 10.83
N ARG A 585 -10.68 -26.54 9.72
CA ARG A 585 -10.37 -25.63 8.61
C ARG A 585 -11.36 -25.77 7.47
N ILE A 586 -11.69 -26.99 7.08
CA ILE A 586 -12.66 -27.28 6.03
C ILE A 586 -13.23 -28.68 6.27
N ASP A 587 -14.55 -28.77 6.38
CA ASP A 587 -15.25 -30.04 6.55
C ASP A 587 -15.75 -30.61 5.21
N ASP A 588 -16.08 -31.90 5.21
CA ASP A 588 -16.50 -32.62 4.01
C ASP A 588 -17.76 -32.01 3.36
N SER A 589 -18.66 -31.36 4.12
CA SER A 589 -19.87 -30.75 3.54
C SER A 589 -19.56 -29.54 2.65
N VAL A 590 -18.42 -28.88 2.86
CA VAL A 590 -17.94 -27.78 1.99
C VAL A 590 -17.43 -28.34 0.67
N ILE A 591 -16.73 -29.47 0.71
CA ILE A 591 -16.17 -30.15 -0.47
C ILE A 591 -17.29 -30.75 -1.33
N GLU A 592 -18.30 -31.35 -0.68
CA GLU A 592 -19.49 -31.92 -1.31
C GLU A 592 -20.25 -30.89 -2.17
N LYS A 593 -20.28 -29.61 -1.75
CA LYS A 593 -20.92 -28.55 -2.53
C LYS A 593 -20.25 -28.32 -3.88
N ASP A 594 -18.92 -28.32 -3.91
CA ASP A 594 -18.16 -28.21 -5.16
C ASP A 594 -18.28 -29.50 -5.99
N ALA A 595 -18.34 -30.68 -5.36
CA ALA A 595 -18.57 -31.96 -6.04
C ALA A 595 -19.94 -32.04 -6.73
N ALA A 596 -21.00 -31.54 -6.08
CA ALA A 596 -22.35 -31.51 -6.64
C ALA A 596 -22.44 -30.68 -7.94
N LEU A 597 -21.59 -29.66 -8.12
CA LEU A 597 -21.50 -28.94 -9.39
C LEU A 597 -21.01 -29.84 -10.53
N LEU A 598 -20.09 -30.78 -10.26
CA LEU A 598 -19.60 -31.76 -11.23
C LEU A 598 -20.68 -32.79 -11.56
N GLU A 599 -21.38 -33.28 -10.55
CA GLU A 599 -22.49 -34.22 -10.72
C GLU A 599 -23.61 -33.61 -11.56
N LYS A 600 -23.95 -32.34 -11.31
CA LYS A 600 -24.92 -31.58 -12.11
C LYS A 600 -24.49 -31.46 -13.58
N LEU A 601 -23.19 -31.37 -13.84
CA LEU A 601 -22.61 -31.38 -15.18
C LEU A 601 -22.39 -32.80 -15.73
N GLY A 602 -22.91 -33.84 -15.08
CA GLY A 602 -22.86 -35.22 -15.54
C GLY A 602 -21.46 -35.82 -15.61
N VAL A 603 -20.52 -35.34 -14.79
CA VAL A 603 -19.19 -35.94 -14.63
C VAL A 603 -19.35 -37.31 -13.97
N LYS A 604 -18.75 -38.35 -14.54
CA LYS A 604 -18.74 -39.70 -13.94
C LYS A 604 -17.55 -39.82 -13.00
N VAL A 605 -17.75 -40.36 -11.80
CA VAL A 605 -16.67 -40.55 -10.82
C VAL A 605 -16.58 -42.02 -10.44
N PHE A 606 -15.39 -42.61 -10.62
CA PHE A 606 -15.07 -43.97 -10.25
C PHE A 606 -14.21 -43.96 -8.98
N TYR A 607 -14.85 -44.13 -7.83
CA TYR A 607 -14.20 -44.22 -6.52
C TYR A 607 -13.50 -45.57 -6.30
N GLY A 608 -12.47 -45.57 -5.45
CA GLY A 608 -11.70 -46.77 -5.13
C GLY A 608 -10.90 -47.34 -6.31
N ARG A 609 -10.74 -46.58 -7.40
CA ARG A 609 -10.03 -47.03 -8.61
C ARG A 609 -8.69 -46.32 -8.73
N GLU A 610 -7.64 -47.05 -8.38
CA GLU A 610 -6.26 -46.64 -8.66
C GLU A 610 -5.90 -46.98 -10.10
N VAL A 611 -5.48 -45.98 -10.87
CA VAL A 611 -4.98 -46.15 -12.23
C VAL A 611 -3.47 -46.37 -12.15
N THR A 612 -3.00 -47.49 -12.68
CA THR A 612 -1.57 -47.83 -12.78
C THR A 612 -1.05 -47.70 -14.21
N SER A 613 -1.90 -47.92 -15.22
CA SER A 613 -1.57 -47.84 -16.64
C SER A 613 -2.36 -46.72 -17.34
N VAL A 614 -1.63 -45.72 -17.83
CA VAL A 614 -2.19 -44.61 -18.63
C VAL A 614 -2.55 -45.09 -20.03
N ALA A 615 -1.85 -46.09 -20.57
CA ALA A 615 -2.09 -46.61 -21.91
C ALA A 615 -3.52 -47.16 -22.08
N GLU A 616 -4.05 -47.84 -21.06
CA GLU A 616 -5.43 -48.35 -21.05
C GLU A 616 -6.46 -47.23 -21.22
N LEU A 617 -6.24 -46.09 -20.56
CA LEU A 617 -7.13 -44.94 -20.70
C LEU A 617 -6.99 -44.27 -22.08
N GLN A 618 -5.80 -44.31 -22.70
CA GLN A 618 -5.60 -43.74 -24.04
C GLN A 618 -6.32 -44.52 -25.14
N GLU A 619 -6.71 -45.77 -24.90
CA GLU A 619 -7.50 -46.57 -25.85
C GLU A 619 -8.98 -46.16 -25.88
N GLU A 620 -9.51 -45.65 -24.75
CA GLU A 620 -10.93 -45.33 -24.57
C GLU A 620 -11.26 -43.83 -24.67
N TYR A 621 -10.29 -42.96 -24.38
CA TYR A 621 -10.48 -41.51 -24.24
C TYR A 621 -9.61 -40.72 -25.22
N ASP A 622 -10.15 -39.59 -25.70
CA ASP A 622 -9.43 -38.67 -26.60
C ASP A 622 -8.27 -37.94 -25.89
N ALA A 623 -8.38 -37.78 -24.58
CA ALA A 623 -7.35 -37.18 -23.74
C ALA A 623 -7.36 -37.77 -22.32
N VAL A 624 -6.18 -37.81 -21.69
CA VAL A 624 -5.99 -38.25 -20.30
C VAL A 624 -5.28 -37.14 -19.53
N ILE A 625 -5.86 -36.71 -18.41
CA ILE A 625 -5.28 -35.71 -17.51
C ILE A 625 -4.85 -36.38 -16.22
N LEU A 626 -3.58 -36.26 -15.88
CA LEU A 626 -2.99 -36.79 -14.65
C LEU A 626 -2.96 -35.67 -13.60
N ALA A 627 -3.84 -35.80 -12.61
CA ALA A 627 -3.98 -34.91 -11.45
C ALA A 627 -3.67 -35.65 -10.13
N VAL A 628 -2.68 -36.54 -10.16
CA VAL A 628 -2.35 -37.48 -9.06
C VAL A 628 -1.70 -36.83 -7.82
N GLY A 629 -1.24 -35.57 -7.95
CA GLY A 629 -0.70 -34.78 -6.85
C GLY A 629 0.71 -35.20 -6.36
N ALA A 630 1.12 -34.68 -5.20
CA ALA A 630 2.38 -35.01 -4.53
C ALA A 630 2.09 -35.62 -3.15
N TYR A 631 1.94 -36.95 -3.10
CA TYR A 631 1.53 -37.67 -1.88
C TYR A 631 2.64 -38.55 -1.28
N LYS A 632 3.79 -38.69 -1.94
CA LYS A 632 4.90 -39.48 -1.37
C LYS A 632 5.44 -38.77 -0.14
N ARG A 633 5.42 -39.45 1.01
CA ARG A 633 5.77 -38.86 2.31
C ARG A 633 7.27 -38.57 2.40
N GLY A 634 7.63 -37.34 2.75
CA GLY A 634 9.00 -37.02 3.17
C GLY A 634 9.34 -37.72 4.49
N GLN A 635 10.60 -38.11 4.64
CA GLN A 635 11.09 -38.77 5.85
C GLN A 635 12.15 -37.90 6.53
N LEU A 636 12.00 -37.72 7.84
CA LEU A 636 13.05 -37.22 8.72
C LEU A 636 13.42 -38.35 9.66
N LYS A 637 14.70 -38.74 9.68
CA LYS A 637 15.23 -39.70 10.66
C LYS A 637 15.95 -38.91 11.74
N LEU A 638 15.59 -39.15 12.99
CA LEU A 638 16.31 -38.67 14.15
C LEU A 638 16.85 -39.87 14.91
N ASP A 639 18.09 -39.78 15.36
CA ASP A 639 18.69 -40.84 16.17
C ASP A 639 17.92 -40.96 17.49
N GLY A 640 17.64 -42.20 17.91
CA GLY A 640 17.02 -42.51 19.21
C GLY A 640 15.49 -42.67 19.24
N LYS A 641 14.73 -42.32 18.19
CA LYS A 641 13.27 -42.59 18.13
C LYS A 641 12.69 -42.49 16.72
N GLU A 642 11.59 -43.21 16.45
CA GLU A 642 10.82 -43.05 15.22
C GLU A 642 10.02 -41.73 15.22
N VAL A 643 10.15 -40.96 14.14
CA VAL A 643 9.47 -39.67 13.95
C VAL A 643 8.21 -39.89 13.13
N ARG A 644 7.06 -39.46 13.64
CA ARG A 644 5.80 -39.58 12.90
C ARG A 644 5.76 -38.60 11.72
N ASN A 645 5.23 -39.02 10.59
CA ASN A 645 5.01 -38.12 9.46
C ASN A 645 3.73 -37.29 9.66
N ALA A 646 3.78 -36.00 9.32
CA ALA A 646 2.65 -35.08 9.49
C ALA A 646 1.37 -35.51 8.75
N LEU A 647 1.47 -35.97 7.50
CA LEU A 647 0.30 -36.40 6.72
C LEU A 647 -0.35 -37.63 7.35
N GLU A 648 0.46 -38.58 7.79
CA GLU A 648 -0.04 -39.78 8.46
C GLU A 648 -0.81 -39.44 9.73
N PHE A 649 -0.25 -38.54 10.54
CA PHE A 649 -0.90 -38.06 11.74
C PHE A 649 -2.21 -37.33 11.42
N LEU A 650 -2.22 -36.42 10.43
CA LEU A 650 -3.41 -35.66 10.06
C LEU A 650 -4.52 -36.56 9.48
N GLU A 651 -4.16 -37.55 8.65
CA GLU A 651 -5.10 -38.56 8.15
C GLU A 651 -5.70 -39.40 9.30
N GLU A 652 -4.87 -39.80 10.27
CA GLU A 652 -5.32 -40.49 11.47
C GLU A 652 -6.22 -39.59 12.33
N PHE A 653 -5.84 -38.33 12.52
CA PHE A 653 -6.59 -37.34 13.30
C PHE A 653 -8.00 -37.17 12.73
N ASN A 654 -8.12 -36.99 11.42
CA ASN A 654 -9.41 -36.87 10.74
C ASN A 654 -10.24 -38.15 10.88
N ARG A 655 -9.64 -39.33 10.60
CA ARG A 655 -10.32 -40.62 10.73
C ARG A 655 -10.79 -40.90 12.16
N ALA A 656 -9.96 -40.59 13.15
CA ALA A 656 -10.23 -40.81 14.56
C ALA A 656 -11.02 -39.68 15.23
N LYS A 657 -11.41 -38.64 14.47
CA LYS A 657 -12.10 -37.44 14.97
C LYS A 657 -11.40 -36.81 16.18
N GLY A 658 -10.08 -36.62 16.05
CA GLY A 658 -9.21 -36.04 17.07
C GLY A 658 -8.82 -36.96 18.22
N LYS A 659 -9.27 -38.22 18.25
CA LYS A 659 -8.95 -39.19 19.30
C LYS A 659 -7.63 -39.92 19.01
N VAL A 660 -6.53 -39.18 19.00
CA VAL A 660 -5.17 -39.72 18.82
C VAL A 660 -4.37 -39.53 20.11
N ASN A 661 -3.77 -40.61 20.63
CA ASN A 661 -2.94 -40.53 21.83
C ASN A 661 -1.51 -40.06 21.48
N LEU A 662 -1.15 -38.85 21.91
CA LEU A 662 0.16 -38.24 21.62
C LEU A 662 1.01 -38.02 22.88
N GLY A 663 0.51 -38.38 24.06
CA GLY A 663 1.10 -37.95 25.34
C GLY A 663 0.79 -36.48 25.66
N LYS A 664 1.54 -35.89 26.59
CA LYS A 664 1.31 -34.52 27.09
C LYS A 664 2.08 -33.47 26.30
N ARG A 665 3.23 -33.83 25.74
CA ARG A 665 4.18 -32.91 25.12
C ARG A 665 4.47 -33.34 23.68
N VAL A 666 4.08 -32.52 22.72
CA VAL A 666 4.24 -32.81 21.29
C VAL A 666 5.16 -31.79 20.67
N VAL A 667 6.14 -32.26 19.89
CA VAL A 667 6.99 -31.41 19.06
C VAL A 667 6.63 -31.58 17.59
N VAL A 668 6.40 -30.47 16.89
CA VAL A 668 6.19 -30.42 15.45
C VAL A 668 7.40 -29.75 14.79
N ILE A 669 8.06 -30.47 13.88
CA ILE A 669 9.23 -29.98 13.14
C ILE A 669 8.77 -29.46 11.78
N GLY A 670 8.94 -28.17 11.52
CA GLY A 670 8.61 -27.54 10.24
C GLY A 670 8.06 -26.12 10.40
N GLY A 671 7.84 -25.43 9.28
CA GLY A 671 7.30 -24.07 9.29
C GLY A 671 6.32 -23.75 8.15
N GLY A 672 5.85 -24.78 7.42
CA GLY A 672 4.84 -24.63 6.36
C GLY A 672 3.42 -24.79 6.88
N ASN A 673 2.42 -24.61 6.00
CA ASN A 673 1.00 -24.76 6.37
C ASN A 673 0.70 -26.14 6.98
N THR A 674 1.28 -27.22 6.44
CA THR A 674 1.19 -28.56 7.03
C THR A 674 1.67 -28.61 8.49
N ALA A 675 2.73 -27.85 8.83
CA ALA A 675 3.24 -27.78 10.21
C ALA A 675 2.26 -27.04 11.12
N MET A 676 1.65 -25.95 10.64
CA MET A 676 0.62 -25.22 11.38
C MET A 676 -0.61 -26.09 11.63
N ASP A 677 -1.11 -26.76 10.59
CA ASP A 677 -2.25 -27.69 10.70
C ASP A 677 -1.95 -28.84 11.67
N THR A 678 -0.74 -29.41 11.58
CA THR A 678 -0.27 -30.47 12.48
C THR A 678 -0.23 -30.00 13.93
N ALA A 679 0.34 -28.83 14.20
CA ALA A 679 0.45 -28.29 15.56
C ALA A 679 -0.93 -27.98 16.16
N ARG A 680 -1.82 -27.37 15.36
CA ARG A 680 -3.18 -27.05 15.76
C ARG A 680 -4.04 -28.30 15.98
N ALA A 681 -3.87 -29.34 15.15
CA ALA A 681 -4.53 -30.62 15.34
C ALA A 681 -4.00 -31.35 16.59
N ALA A 682 -2.68 -31.41 16.78
CA ALA A 682 -2.07 -31.99 17.97
C ALA A 682 -2.56 -31.33 19.26
N LYS A 683 -2.68 -30.00 19.28
CA LYS A 683 -3.18 -29.24 20.43
C LYS A 683 -4.63 -29.57 20.79
N ARG A 684 -5.42 -30.06 19.82
CA ARG A 684 -6.82 -30.48 20.01
C ARG A 684 -6.97 -31.94 20.44
N CYS A 685 -5.90 -32.74 20.43
CA CYS A 685 -5.94 -34.11 20.92
C CYS A 685 -6.09 -34.13 22.44
N ALA A 686 -6.94 -35.03 22.95
CA ALA A 686 -7.15 -35.19 24.38
C ALA A 686 -5.84 -35.59 25.09
N GLY A 687 -5.52 -34.92 26.20
CA GLY A 687 -4.33 -35.18 27.02
C GLY A 687 -3.07 -34.41 26.63
N VAL A 688 -3.07 -33.68 25.50
CA VAL A 688 -1.96 -32.82 25.09
C VAL A 688 -2.02 -31.50 25.88
N GLU A 689 -0.95 -31.19 26.60
CA GLU A 689 -0.80 -29.95 27.38
C GLU A 689 0.06 -28.94 26.61
N TYR A 690 1.17 -29.39 26.03
CA TYR A 690 2.15 -28.54 25.34
C TYR A 690 2.37 -28.99 23.89
N VAL A 691 2.38 -28.02 22.98
CA VAL A 691 2.77 -28.23 21.58
C VAL A 691 3.83 -27.22 21.23
N TYR A 692 5.03 -27.71 20.88
CA TYR A 692 6.16 -26.89 20.44
C TYR A 692 6.34 -27.01 18.93
N LEU A 693 6.36 -25.89 18.23
CA LEU A 693 6.69 -25.82 16.81
C LEU A 693 8.14 -25.39 16.64
N VAL A 694 9.00 -26.32 16.25
CA VAL A 694 10.44 -26.13 16.10
C VAL A 694 10.77 -25.70 14.68
N TYR A 695 11.43 -24.55 14.55
CA TYR A 695 11.83 -24.02 13.25
C TYR A 695 13.19 -23.34 13.29
N ARG A 696 14.05 -23.68 12.32
CA ARG A 696 15.43 -23.21 12.19
C ARG A 696 15.62 -21.75 11.78
N ARG A 697 14.55 -20.94 11.76
CA ARG A 697 14.55 -19.49 11.48
C ARG A 697 13.50 -18.84 12.35
N THR A 698 13.28 -17.54 12.17
CA THR A 698 12.18 -16.84 12.80
C THR A 698 10.85 -17.02 12.06
N LYS A 699 9.74 -16.70 12.74
CA LYS A 699 8.35 -16.66 12.25
C LYS A 699 8.21 -15.85 10.97
N ARG A 700 9.00 -14.78 10.85
CA ARG A 700 9.11 -13.92 9.66
C ARG A 700 9.49 -14.72 8.40
N TYR A 701 10.31 -15.76 8.53
CA TYR A 701 10.79 -16.58 7.43
C TYR A 701 10.09 -17.96 7.31
N MET A 702 9.03 -18.19 8.07
CA MET A 702 8.21 -19.41 7.94
C MET A 702 7.49 -19.44 6.60
N PRO A 703 7.45 -20.57 5.88
CA PRO A 703 6.63 -20.68 4.66
C PRO A 703 5.13 -20.51 4.89
N ALA A 704 4.61 -20.90 6.06
CA ALA A 704 3.18 -20.92 6.36
C ALA A 704 2.51 -19.54 6.22
N ASP A 705 1.29 -19.48 5.70
CA ASP A 705 0.54 -18.22 5.60
C ASP A 705 0.39 -17.57 6.98
N GLU A 706 0.48 -16.24 7.04
CA GLU A 706 0.47 -15.50 8.31
C GLU A 706 -0.79 -15.80 9.12
N HIS A 707 -1.94 -15.88 8.45
CA HIS A 707 -3.20 -16.22 9.10
C HIS A 707 -3.12 -17.58 9.83
N GLU A 708 -2.50 -18.59 9.23
CA GLU A 708 -2.36 -19.91 9.85
C GLU A 708 -1.39 -19.89 11.03
N LEU A 709 -0.33 -19.09 10.92
CA LEU A 709 0.62 -18.85 12.01
C LEU A 709 -0.08 -18.18 13.21
N LEU A 710 -0.85 -17.11 12.98
CA LEU A 710 -1.57 -16.40 14.03
C LEU A 710 -2.64 -17.29 14.70
N LEU A 711 -3.33 -18.13 13.92
CA LEU A 711 -4.27 -19.11 14.47
C LEU A 711 -3.56 -20.17 15.34
N ALA A 712 -2.37 -20.62 14.95
CA ALA A 712 -1.58 -21.55 15.77
C ALA A 712 -1.14 -20.92 17.09
N ILE A 713 -0.70 -19.66 17.08
CA ILE A 713 -0.39 -18.91 18.31
C ILE A 713 -1.64 -18.79 19.18
N LYS A 714 -2.79 -18.43 18.60
CA LYS A 714 -4.07 -18.30 19.33
C LYS A 714 -4.53 -19.63 19.95
N ASP A 715 -4.26 -20.75 19.30
CA ASP A 715 -4.54 -22.09 19.83
C ASP A 715 -3.58 -22.49 20.98
N GLY A 716 -2.56 -21.68 21.28
CA GLY A 716 -1.57 -21.93 22.35
C GLY A 716 -0.42 -22.83 21.93
N VAL A 717 -0.04 -22.82 20.65
CA VAL A 717 1.20 -23.44 20.15
C VAL A 717 2.38 -22.54 20.48
N GLU A 718 3.42 -23.11 21.07
CA GLU A 718 4.66 -22.41 21.40
C GLU A 718 5.67 -22.50 20.26
N PHE A 719 6.10 -21.35 19.74
CA PHE A 719 7.05 -21.28 18.63
C PHE A 719 8.47 -21.28 19.16
N LYS A 720 9.23 -22.31 18.82
CA LYS A 720 10.63 -22.48 19.15
C LYS A 720 11.47 -22.15 17.92
N GLU A 721 11.63 -20.84 17.70
CA GLU A 721 12.36 -20.24 16.59
C GLU A 721 13.87 -20.44 16.73
N LEU A 722 14.60 -20.34 15.61
CA LEU A 722 16.06 -20.46 15.58
C LEU A 722 16.61 -21.80 16.11
N LEU A 723 15.84 -22.88 16.00
CA LEU A 723 16.25 -24.22 16.44
C LEU A 723 16.22 -25.23 15.29
N ALA A 724 17.31 -25.97 15.10
CA ALA A 724 17.41 -27.08 14.15
C ALA A 724 17.44 -28.41 14.90
N PRO A 725 16.55 -29.38 14.58
CA PRO A 725 16.52 -30.67 15.27
C PRO A 725 17.79 -31.49 14.98
N ASP A 726 18.35 -32.12 16.01
CA ASP A 726 19.57 -32.93 15.92
C ASP A 726 19.28 -34.41 16.25
N ARG A 727 18.86 -34.72 17.50
CA ARG A 727 18.61 -36.09 17.97
C ARG A 727 17.60 -36.15 19.13
N MET A 728 17.12 -37.35 19.45
CA MET A 728 16.30 -37.61 20.64
C MET A 728 17.11 -38.25 21.77
N GLU A 729 16.95 -37.75 22.99
CA GLU A 729 17.67 -38.23 24.19
C GLU A 729 16.73 -38.20 25.40
N GLU A 730 16.50 -39.34 26.05
CA GLU A 730 15.70 -39.46 27.30
C GLU A 730 14.34 -38.71 27.30
N GLY A 731 13.58 -38.78 26.20
CA GLY A 731 12.29 -38.10 26.08
C GLY A 731 12.39 -36.59 25.81
N ARG A 732 13.54 -36.12 25.35
CA ARG A 732 13.81 -34.73 24.97
C ARG A 732 14.33 -34.68 23.52
N LEU A 733 13.93 -33.67 22.78
CA LEU A 733 14.49 -33.33 21.48
C LEU A 733 15.64 -32.36 21.69
N ILE A 734 16.85 -32.77 21.33
CA ILE A 734 18.04 -31.93 21.34
C ILE A 734 18.06 -31.16 20.02
N CYS A 735 18.10 -29.82 20.11
CA CYS A 735 18.18 -28.92 18.98
C CYS A 735 19.50 -28.15 19.01
N LYS A 736 20.08 -27.89 17.84
CA LYS A 736 21.16 -26.91 17.70
C LYS A 736 20.57 -25.51 17.54
N VAL A 737 21.09 -24.56 18.30
CA VAL A 737 20.73 -23.14 18.17
C VAL A 737 21.29 -22.62 16.86
N THR A 738 20.50 -21.84 16.15
CA THR A 738 20.85 -21.26 14.86
C THR A 738 20.79 -19.74 14.92
N ARG A 739 21.51 -19.08 14.02
CA ARG A 739 21.38 -17.64 13.77
C ARG A 739 21.10 -17.40 12.29
N LEU A 740 20.43 -16.28 12.02
CA LEU A 740 20.20 -15.84 10.64
C LEU A 740 21.50 -15.31 10.05
N GLY A 741 21.84 -15.77 8.85
CA GLY A 741 22.87 -15.17 8.00
C GLY A 741 22.26 -14.38 6.85
N GLU A 742 23.10 -14.01 5.89
CA GLU A 742 22.67 -13.25 4.71
C GLU A 742 21.52 -13.93 3.95
N PRO A 743 20.55 -13.16 3.42
CA PRO A 743 19.50 -13.69 2.55
C PRO A 743 20.05 -14.39 1.30
N ASP A 744 19.45 -15.52 0.94
CA ASP A 744 19.72 -16.20 -0.33
C ASP A 744 19.02 -15.51 -1.53
N GLY A 745 19.23 -16.02 -2.74
CA GLY A 745 18.60 -15.49 -3.96
C GLY A 745 17.07 -15.56 -3.99
N SER A 746 16.43 -16.22 -3.02
CA SER A 746 14.97 -16.20 -2.81
C SER A 746 14.52 -15.15 -1.79
N GLY A 747 15.46 -14.38 -1.22
CA GLY A 747 15.23 -13.41 -0.16
C GLY A 747 15.09 -14.03 1.24
N ARG A 748 15.40 -15.32 1.40
CA ARG A 748 15.29 -16.01 2.69
C ARG A 748 16.63 -16.00 3.39
N ALA A 749 16.66 -15.57 4.66
CA ALA A 749 17.86 -15.63 5.47
C ALA A 749 18.47 -17.05 5.48
N SER A 750 19.78 -17.15 5.22
CA SER A 750 20.53 -18.39 5.40
C SER A 750 20.56 -18.78 6.89
N VAL A 751 20.80 -20.06 7.17
CA VAL A 751 20.81 -20.59 8.54
C VAL A 751 22.24 -20.97 8.88
N ILE A 752 22.78 -20.36 9.93
CA ILE A 752 24.10 -20.67 10.47
C ILE A 752 23.88 -21.42 11.78
N VAL A 753 24.35 -22.67 11.84
CA VAL A 753 24.27 -23.49 13.05
C VAL A 753 25.37 -23.05 14.02
N THR A 754 25.02 -22.92 15.30
CA THR A 754 25.96 -22.58 16.38
C THR A 754 26.35 -23.83 17.17
N ASP A 755 27.35 -23.69 18.04
CA ASP A 755 27.76 -24.77 18.96
C ASP A 755 26.83 -24.90 20.19
N GLN A 756 25.87 -23.99 20.35
CA GLN A 756 24.90 -24.03 21.44
C GLN A 756 23.77 -25.02 21.12
N THR A 757 23.24 -25.66 22.17
CA THR A 757 22.11 -26.58 22.07
C THR A 757 21.00 -26.19 23.04
N GLU A 758 19.77 -26.52 22.68
CA GLU A 758 18.57 -26.35 23.51
C GLU A 758 17.80 -27.68 23.56
N GLU A 759 17.26 -28.01 24.74
CA GLU A 759 16.49 -29.23 24.96
C GLU A 759 14.99 -28.94 25.05
N ILE A 760 14.18 -29.67 24.29
CA ILE A 760 12.73 -29.55 24.30
C ILE A 760 12.09 -30.86 24.74
N PRO A 761 11.35 -30.90 25.87
CA PRO A 761 10.60 -32.08 26.29
C PRO A 761 9.60 -32.57 25.23
N ALA A 762 9.62 -33.87 24.90
CA ALA A 762 8.81 -34.43 23.81
C ALA A 762 8.41 -35.89 24.06
N ASP A 763 7.11 -36.13 24.25
CA ASP A 763 6.53 -37.48 24.26
C ASP A 763 6.33 -37.99 22.83
N THR A 764 5.93 -37.10 21.91
CA THR A 764 5.78 -37.38 20.48
C THR A 764 6.47 -36.32 19.63
N VAL A 765 7.13 -36.75 18.56
CA VAL A 765 7.72 -35.86 17.54
C VAL A 765 7.06 -36.13 16.19
N ILE A 766 6.58 -35.07 15.53
CA ILE A 766 5.93 -35.12 14.23
C ILE A 766 6.70 -34.24 13.24
N ALA A 767 7.10 -34.80 12.10
CA ALA A 767 7.84 -34.07 11.07
C ALA A 767 6.95 -33.69 9.88
N ALA A 768 6.96 -32.39 9.55
CA ALA A 768 6.33 -31.79 8.39
C ALA A 768 7.41 -31.29 7.40
N VAL A 769 8.23 -32.23 6.90
CA VAL A 769 9.41 -31.95 6.04
C VAL A 769 9.12 -31.97 4.53
N GLY A 770 7.84 -31.91 4.13
CA GLY A 770 7.38 -31.77 2.75
C GLY A 770 7.14 -33.09 2.02
N GLU A 771 6.27 -33.06 1.03
CA GLU A 771 5.85 -34.21 0.23
C GLU A 771 6.53 -34.23 -1.15
N GLN A 772 6.57 -35.41 -1.77
CA GLN A 772 7.21 -35.68 -3.05
C GLN A 772 6.19 -36.14 -4.10
N VAL A 773 6.52 -35.89 -5.36
CA VAL A 773 5.77 -36.35 -6.52
C VAL A 773 5.97 -37.86 -6.75
N PRO A 774 4.97 -38.58 -7.31
CA PRO A 774 5.06 -40.02 -7.52
C PRO A 774 5.90 -40.37 -8.76
N ILE A 775 7.23 -40.25 -8.64
CA ILE A 775 8.20 -40.48 -9.75
C ILE A 775 7.94 -41.81 -10.47
N ASP A 776 7.86 -42.90 -9.69
CA ASP A 776 7.70 -44.26 -10.22
C ASP A 776 6.42 -44.41 -11.07
N PHE A 777 5.35 -43.67 -10.75
CA PHE A 777 4.12 -43.68 -11.54
C PHE A 777 4.33 -43.03 -12.92
N TYR A 778 5.05 -41.90 -12.97
CA TYR A 778 5.37 -41.24 -14.23
C TYR A 778 6.31 -42.08 -15.08
N GLU A 779 7.39 -42.60 -14.49
CA GLU A 779 8.39 -43.42 -15.20
C GLU A 779 7.78 -44.73 -15.71
N ALA A 780 6.97 -45.43 -14.90
CA ALA A 780 6.28 -46.65 -15.32
C ALA A 780 5.32 -46.42 -16.50
N ASN A 781 4.81 -45.19 -16.66
CA ASN A 781 3.95 -44.80 -17.76
C ASN A 781 4.71 -44.14 -18.93
N GLY A 782 6.04 -44.11 -18.88
CA GLY A 782 6.90 -43.54 -19.92
C GLY A 782 6.84 -42.01 -20.02
N ILE A 783 6.51 -41.33 -18.91
CA ILE A 783 6.48 -39.87 -18.82
C ILE A 783 7.82 -39.38 -18.29
N HIS A 784 8.45 -38.43 -19.00
CA HIS A 784 9.73 -37.88 -18.59
C HIS A 784 9.59 -36.96 -17.37
N VAL A 785 10.60 -37.00 -16.49
CA VAL A 785 10.66 -36.19 -15.25
C VAL A 785 11.96 -35.39 -15.18
N ASP A 786 11.95 -34.32 -14.38
CA ASP A 786 13.15 -33.53 -14.08
C ASP A 786 13.98 -34.14 -12.94
N GLY A 787 15.11 -33.48 -12.59
CA GLY A 787 15.98 -33.94 -11.50
C GLY A 787 15.37 -33.93 -10.10
N LYS A 788 14.13 -33.43 -9.94
CA LYS A 788 13.32 -33.49 -8.71
C LYS A 788 12.13 -34.44 -8.85
N GLY A 789 12.03 -35.18 -9.95
CA GLY A 789 10.97 -36.13 -10.22
C GLY A 789 9.66 -35.52 -10.74
N ARG A 790 9.63 -34.22 -11.03
CA ARG A 790 8.43 -33.52 -11.51
C ARG A 790 8.24 -33.80 -12.99
N ALA A 791 6.99 -34.01 -13.43
CA ALA A 791 6.72 -34.31 -14.82
C ALA A 791 7.14 -33.16 -15.75
N LEU A 792 7.82 -33.49 -16.86
CA LEU A 792 8.16 -32.56 -17.92
C LEU A 792 6.99 -32.44 -18.90
N VAL A 793 6.58 -31.20 -19.16
CA VAL A 793 5.44 -30.90 -20.03
C VAL A 793 5.74 -29.72 -20.95
N SER A 794 5.00 -29.63 -22.04
CA SER A 794 4.97 -28.48 -22.96
C SER A 794 4.26 -27.28 -22.33
N ASP A 795 4.22 -26.16 -23.05
CA ASP A 795 3.41 -25.01 -22.64
C ASP A 795 1.94 -25.36 -22.49
N SER A 796 1.37 -26.23 -23.33
CA SER A 796 -0.02 -26.70 -23.20
C SER A 796 -0.23 -27.72 -22.08
N LEU A 797 0.81 -28.00 -21.28
CA LEU A 797 0.88 -28.99 -20.21
C LEU A 797 0.79 -30.45 -20.69
N GLU A 798 1.02 -30.68 -21.99
CA GLU A 798 1.09 -32.01 -22.58
C GLU A 798 2.45 -32.64 -22.30
N THR A 799 2.47 -33.92 -21.96
CA THR A 799 3.69 -34.69 -21.73
C THR A 799 4.36 -35.08 -23.06
N ASN A 800 5.45 -35.84 -22.99
CA ASN A 800 6.03 -36.50 -24.17
C ASN A 800 5.09 -37.55 -24.80
N ARG A 801 4.00 -37.94 -24.14
CA ARG A 801 2.96 -38.82 -24.70
C ARG A 801 1.80 -37.99 -25.21
N LYS A 802 1.48 -38.13 -26.49
CA LYS A 802 0.39 -37.43 -27.16
C LYS A 802 -0.95 -37.69 -26.45
N GLY A 803 -1.71 -36.64 -26.20
CA GLY A 803 -3.02 -36.69 -25.53
C GLY A 803 -2.95 -36.93 -24.02
N VAL A 804 -1.76 -36.95 -23.41
CA VAL A 804 -1.58 -37.11 -21.96
C VAL A 804 -1.03 -35.83 -21.36
N TYR A 805 -1.73 -35.30 -20.37
CA TYR A 805 -1.39 -34.04 -19.71
C TYR A 805 -1.14 -34.26 -18.21
N VAL A 806 -0.33 -33.40 -17.59
CA VAL A 806 -0.10 -33.41 -16.13
C VAL A 806 -0.44 -32.03 -15.56
N ILE A 807 -1.20 -31.99 -14.46
CA ILE A 807 -1.60 -30.73 -13.81
C ILE A 807 -1.45 -30.79 -12.29
N GLY A 808 -1.38 -29.61 -11.63
CA GLY A 808 -1.33 -29.50 -10.18
C GLY A 808 0.03 -29.87 -9.59
N ASP A 809 0.04 -30.43 -8.38
CA ASP A 809 1.28 -30.67 -7.63
C ASP A 809 2.25 -31.64 -8.31
N GLY A 810 1.82 -32.40 -9.33
CA GLY A 810 2.71 -33.18 -10.19
C GLY A 810 3.74 -32.34 -10.95
N LEU A 811 3.43 -31.07 -11.23
CA LEU A 811 4.31 -30.13 -11.93
C LEU A 811 5.23 -29.34 -11.00
N PHE A 812 4.78 -29.07 -9.77
CA PHE A 812 5.45 -28.12 -8.86
C PHE A 812 6.06 -28.78 -7.61
N GLY A 813 5.60 -29.98 -7.26
CA GLY A 813 5.58 -30.43 -5.86
C GLY A 813 4.41 -29.79 -5.10
N PRO A 814 4.35 -29.97 -3.76
CA PRO A 814 3.29 -29.42 -2.92
C PRO A 814 3.11 -27.92 -3.13
N SER A 815 1.91 -27.49 -3.53
CA SER A 815 1.63 -26.11 -3.90
C SER A 815 0.23 -25.63 -3.49
N LEU A 816 -0.16 -24.45 -3.98
CA LEU A 816 -1.47 -23.87 -3.72
C LEU A 816 -2.54 -24.48 -4.63
N VAL A 817 -3.70 -24.81 -4.05
CA VAL A 817 -4.89 -25.32 -4.76
C VAL A 817 -5.19 -24.52 -6.03
N VAL A 818 -5.20 -23.19 -5.93
CA VAL A 818 -5.53 -22.28 -7.06
C VAL A 818 -4.52 -22.34 -8.22
N LYS A 819 -3.26 -22.73 -7.98
CA LYS A 819 -2.28 -22.94 -9.07
C LYS A 819 -2.63 -24.17 -9.90
N GLY A 820 -3.04 -25.26 -9.24
CA GLY A 820 -3.53 -26.45 -9.93
C GLY A 820 -4.80 -26.19 -10.73
N MET A 821 -5.70 -25.33 -10.21
CA MET A 821 -6.90 -24.90 -10.95
C MET A 821 -6.57 -24.02 -12.16
N ALA A 822 -5.51 -23.21 -12.11
CA ALA A 822 -5.03 -22.47 -13.28
C ALA A 822 -4.52 -23.42 -14.38
N ASN A 823 -3.85 -24.52 -14.01
CA ASN A 823 -3.49 -25.57 -14.96
C ASN A 823 -4.72 -26.23 -15.58
N ALA A 824 -5.78 -26.43 -14.81
CA ALA A 824 -7.03 -27.01 -15.31
C ALA A 824 -7.68 -26.14 -16.41
N ILE A 825 -7.66 -24.81 -16.29
CA ILE A 825 -8.13 -23.91 -17.35
C ILE A 825 -7.29 -24.12 -18.61
N LYS A 826 -5.97 -24.01 -18.48
CA LYS A 826 -5.02 -24.13 -19.60
C LYS A 826 -5.14 -25.47 -20.34
N VAL A 827 -5.28 -26.56 -19.60
CA VAL A 827 -5.40 -27.90 -20.17
C VAL A 827 -6.76 -28.10 -20.85
N ALA A 828 -7.83 -27.54 -20.29
CA ALA A 828 -9.15 -27.61 -20.89
C ALA A 828 -9.21 -26.80 -22.20
N GLU A 829 -8.61 -25.61 -22.25
CA GLU A 829 -8.49 -24.82 -23.49
C GLU A 829 -7.67 -25.55 -24.55
N SER A 830 -6.56 -26.17 -24.15
CA SER A 830 -5.71 -26.99 -25.04
C SER A 830 -6.48 -28.18 -25.64
N ILE A 831 -7.19 -28.94 -24.80
CA ILE A 831 -7.98 -30.11 -25.23
C ILE A 831 -9.14 -29.66 -26.12
N LEU A 832 -9.81 -28.55 -25.80
CA LEU A 832 -10.99 -28.10 -26.55
C LEU A 832 -10.63 -27.28 -27.80
N GLY A 833 -9.44 -26.71 -27.87
CA GLY A 833 -9.01 -25.83 -28.96
C GLY A 833 -9.72 -24.48 -28.98
N MET A 834 -10.26 -24.03 -27.84
CA MET A 834 -11.00 -22.76 -27.72
C MET A 834 -10.85 -22.18 -26.30
N GLU A 835 -11.06 -20.86 -26.17
CA GLU A 835 -11.14 -20.19 -24.88
C GLU A 835 -12.41 -20.63 -24.13
N ILE A 836 -12.26 -20.97 -22.84
CA ILE A 836 -13.36 -21.51 -22.02
C ILE A 836 -13.85 -20.52 -20.96
N SER A 837 -13.09 -19.44 -20.73
CA SER A 837 -13.35 -18.42 -19.72
C SER A 837 -12.92 -17.03 -20.22
N GLY A 838 -13.81 -16.35 -20.95
CA GLY A 838 -13.65 -14.94 -21.34
C GLY A 838 -13.80 -13.98 -20.17
N SER A 839 -13.67 -12.67 -20.41
CA SER A 839 -13.95 -11.67 -19.36
C SER A 839 -15.44 -11.48 -19.15
N MET A 840 -15.89 -11.46 -17.88
CA MET A 840 -17.23 -11.06 -17.47
C MET A 840 -17.21 -9.72 -16.71
N ALA A 841 -16.04 -9.09 -16.60
CA ALA A 841 -15.89 -7.81 -15.93
C ALA A 841 -16.66 -6.70 -16.66
N LYS A 842 -17.35 -5.89 -15.86
CA LYS A 842 -17.92 -4.61 -16.29
C LYS A 842 -17.18 -3.50 -15.57
N ALA A 843 -16.91 -2.41 -16.27
CA ALA A 843 -16.33 -1.23 -15.64
C ALA A 843 -17.28 -0.72 -14.54
N ALA A 844 -16.71 -0.43 -13.38
CA ALA A 844 -17.46 0.23 -12.31
C ALA A 844 -17.73 1.69 -12.68
N ARG A 845 -18.66 2.34 -11.98
CA ARG A 845 -18.89 3.78 -12.18
C ARG A 845 -17.76 4.56 -11.53
N GLU A 846 -17.14 5.49 -12.26
CA GLU A 846 -16.00 6.26 -11.76
C GLU A 846 -16.38 7.06 -10.50
N GLU A 847 -17.59 7.62 -10.47
CA GLU A 847 -18.10 8.43 -9.35
C GLU A 847 -18.17 7.62 -8.05
N GLU A 848 -18.58 6.35 -8.13
CA GLU A 848 -18.60 5.45 -6.97
C GLU A 848 -17.19 5.18 -6.45
N ILE A 849 -16.19 5.10 -7.34
CA ILE A 849 -14.80 4.88 -6.96
C ILE A 849 -14.22 6.14 -6.31
N TYR A 850 -14.43 7.31 -6.92
CA TYR A 850 -13.97 8.58 -6.38
C TYR A 850 -14.60 8.91 -5.02
N ALA A 851 -15.83 8.47 -4.77
CA ALA A 851 -16.50 8.66 -3.47
C ALA A 851 -15.76 7.98 -2.30
N LYS A 852 -15.15 6.80 -2.54
CA LYS A 852 -14.43 6.01 -1.51
C LYS A 852 -12.91 6.15 -1.54
N LYS A 853 -12.36 6.70 -2.62
CA LYS A 853 -10.92 6.92 -2.76
C LYS A 853 -10.43 7.99 -1.78
N GLY A 854 -9.30 7.72 -1.12
CA GLY A 854 -8.82 8.55 -0.02
C GLY A 854 -9.50 8.34 1.33
N ILE A 855 -10.42 7.38 1.48
CA ILE A 855 -11.04 7.03 2.77
C ILE A 855 -10.31 5.84 3.40
N LEU A 856 -9.82 6.01 4.62
CA LEU A 856 -9.34 4.92 5.47
C LEU A 856 -10.54 4.34 6.22
N ALA A 857 -10.79 3.04 6.05
CA ALA A 857 -11.93 2.37 6.67
C ALA A 857 -11.65 0.88 6.85
N GLU A 858 -11.98 0.37 8.03
CA GLU A 858 -11.81 -1.04 8.38
C GLU A 858 -12.87 -1.94 7.73
N PRO A 859 -12.63 -3.27 7.63
CA PRO A 859 -13.58 -4.20 7.04
C PRO A 859 -14.97 -4.10 7.65
N GLY A 860 -15.97 -4.02 6.78
CA GLY A 860 -17.38 -3.87 7.15
C GLY A 860 -18.24 -5.03 6.63
N GLN A 861 -19.56 -4.85 6.65
CA GLN A 861 -20.48 -5.84 6.09
C GLN A 861 -20.45 -5.90 4.56
N LYS A 862 -20.16 -4.77 3.89
CA LYS A 862 -20.15 -4.64 2.43
C LYS A 862 -18.78 -4.18 1.95
N GLU A 863 -17.98 -5.15 1.53
CA GLU A 863 -16.61 -4.91 1.05
C GLU A 863 -16.53 -4.16 -0.29
N ALA A 864 -17.64 -4.08 -1.03
CA ALA A 864 -17.77 -3.24 -2.21
C ALA A 864 -17.58 -1.74 -1.92
N ASP A 865 -17.95 -1.28 -0.72
CA ASP A 865 -17.82 0.12 -0.28
C ASP A 865 -16.34 0.50 -0.09
N ARG A 866 -15.47 -0.51 0.05
CA ARG A 866 -14.03 -0.39 0.25
C ARG A 866 -13.23 -0.69 -1.01
N CYS A 867 -13.72 -1.58 -1.87
CA CYS A 867 -13.03 -2.00 -3.09
C CYS A 867 -12.82 -0.85 -4.08
N LEU A 868 -11.57 -0.53 -4.42
CA LEU A 868 -11.23 0.60 -5.30
C LEU A 868 -11.43 0.32 -6.80
N SER A 869 -11.84 -0.89 -7.20
CA SER A 869 -12.02 -1.28 -8.61
C SER A 869 -10.86 -0.84 -9.51
N CYS A 870 -9.62 -1.18 -9.12
CA CYS A 870 -8.39 -0.61 -9.67
C CYS A 870 -8.20 -0.83 -11.19
N SER A 871 -8.92 -1.79 -11.79
CA SER A 871 -8.96 -1.98 -13.23
C SER A 871 -9.73 -0.88 -13.97
N THR A 872 -10.63 -0.16 -13.29
CA THR A 872 -11.42 0.97 -13.79
C THR A 872 -10.77 2.31 -13.44
N VAL A 873 -10.37 2.53 -12.18
CA VAL A 873 -9.65 3.74 -11.75
C VAL A 873 -8.48 3.33 -10.86
N CYS A 874 -7.26 3.30 -11.43
CA CYS A 874 -6.05 3.04 -10.66
C CYS A 874 -5.51 4.35 -10.06
N GLU A 875 -4.94 5.22 -10.91
CA GLU A 875 -4.49 6.57 -10.57
C GLU A 875 -3.55 6.69 -9.34
N ASN A 876 -2.96 5.59 -8.86
CA ASN A 876 -2.03 5.63 -7.72
C ASN A 876 -0.93 6.69 -7.92
N CYS A 877 -0.35 6.78 -9.13
CA CYS A 877 0.69 7.76 -9.45
C CYS A 877 0.19 9.21 -9.50
N VAL A 878 -1.09 9.42 -9.77
CA VAL A 878 -1.76 10.73 -9.78
C VAL A 878 -1.99 11.18 -8.34
N ASP A 879 -2.55 10.29 -7.50
CA ASP A 879 -2.84 10.60 -6.11
C ASP A 879 -1.59 10.96 -5.31
N VAL A 880 -0.55 10.13 -5.43
CA VAL A 880 0.64 10.20 -4.57
C VAL A 880 1.66 11.22 -5.04
N CYS A 881 1.44 11.85 -6.19
CA CYS A 881 2.34 12.87 -6.70
C CYS A 881 2.09 14.19 -5.95
N PRO A 882 3.01 14.64 -5.09
CA PRO A 882 2.80 15.88 -4.34
C PRO A 882 2.68 17.07 -5.28
N ASN A 883 3.48 17.10 -6.36
CA ASN A 883 3.53 18.20 -7.33
C ASN A 883 2.47 18.12 -8.42
N ARG A 884 1.61 17.09 -8.42
CA ARG A 884 0.57 16.87 -9.47
C ARG A 884 1.12 16.71 -10.90
N ALA A 885 2.36 16.22 -11.03
CA ALA A 885 3.04 15.96 -12.31
C ALA A 885 2.53 14.71 -13.07
N ASN A 886 1.71 13.86 -12.45
CA ASN A 886 1.00 12.79 -13.16
C ASN A 886 -0.48 13.14 -13.20
N ILE A 887 -1.07 13.15 -14.39
CA ILE A 887 -2.43 13.67 -14.61
C ILE A 887 -3.27 12.62 -15.32
N SER A 888 -4.47 12.39 -14.78
CA SER A 888 -5.50 11.52 -15.38
C SER A 888 -6.32 12.32 -16.39
N ILE A 889 -6.36 11.86 -17.64
CA ILE A 889 -7.05 12.54 -18.74
C ILE A 889 -8.06 11.61 -19.42
N HIS A 890 -9.22 12.18 -19.80
CA HIS A 890 -10.24 11.46 -20.55
C HIS A 890 -9.95 11.61 -22.05
N VAL A 891 -9.52 10.54 -22.71
CA VAL A 891 -9.23 10.54 -24.15
C VAL A 891 -10.42 9.92 -24.89
N PRO A 892 -11.12 10.67 -25.77
CA PRO A 892 -12.30 10.16 -26.46
C PRO A 892 -12.02 8.88 -27.26
N GLY A 893 -12.90 7.90 -27.09
CA GLY A 893 -12.81 6.60 -27.77
C GLY A 893 -11.77 5.64 -27.18
N MET A 894 -11.32 5.88 -25.94
CA MET A 894 -10.58 4.92 -25.13
C MET A 894 -11.43 4.45 -23.94
N ASP A 895 -11.36 3.17 -23.60
CA ASP A 895 -12.17 2.57 -22.52
C ASP A 895 -11.74 3.02 -21.12
N LYS A 896 -10.46 3.37 -20.98
CA LYS A 896 -9.86 3.83 -19.72
C LYS A 896 -9.42 5.28 -19.85
N ARG A 897 -9.42 6.00 -18.73
CA ARG A 897 -8.64 7.23 -18.63
C ARG A 897 -7.16 6.94 -18.82
N GLN A 898 -6.47 7.89 -19.44
CA GLN A 898 -5.05 7.81 -19.70
C GLN A 898 -4.30 8.62 -18.66
N VAL A 899 -3.10 8.18 -18.29
CA VAL A 899 -2.21 8.98 -17.43
C VAL A 899 -1.11 9.56 -18.30
N ILE A 900 -0.89 10.88 -18.19
CA ILE A 900 0.27 11.55 -18.77
C ILE A 900 1.20 12.01 -17.64
N HIS A 901 2.49 12.05 -17.95
CA HIS A 901 3.49 12.70 -17.10
C HIS A 901 3.76 14.12 -17.62
N VAL A 902 3.92 15.10 -16.73
CA VAL A 902 4.21 16.49 -17.06
C VAL A 902 5.57 16.85 -16.46
N ASP A 903 6.57 17.00 -17.33
CA ASP A 903 7.99 17.00 -16.95
C ASP A 903 8.36 18.19 -16.05
N TYR A 904 7.99 19.42 -16.44
CA TYR A 904 8.31 20.66 -15.74
C TYR A 904 7.68 20.79 -14.33
N MET A 905 6.83 19.86 -13.92
CA MET A 905 6.25 19.80 -12.57
C MET A 905 6.96 18.76 -11.68
N CYS A 906 7.81 17.91 -12.25
CA CYS A 906 8.39 16.75 -11.60
C CYS A 906 9.79 17.07 -11.04
N ASN A 907 10.00 16.81 -9.75
CA ASN A 907 11.32 16.87 -9.11
C ASN A 907 11.94 15.48 -8.90
N GLU A 908 11.46 14.48 -9.63
CA GLU A 908 11.92 13.09 -9.54
C GLU A 908 11.93 12.48 -8.12
N CYS A 909 11.03 12.93 -7.22
CA CYS A 909 10.97 12.41 -5.85
C CYS A 909 10.78 10.88 -5.79
N GLY A 910 10.29 10.25 -6.86
CA GLY A 910 10.14 8.82 -7.00
C GLY A 910 8.90 8.24 -6.34
N ASN A 911 8.10 9.04 -5.64
CA ASN A 911 6.98 8.51 -4.87
C ASN A 911 5.95 7.74 -5.73
N CYS A 912 5.72 8.17 -6.98
CA CYS A 912 4.84 7.46 -7.91
C CYS A 912 5.36 6.07 -8.30
N LYS A 913 6.69 5.83 -8.24
CA LYS A 913 7.29 4.51 -8.45
C LYS A 913 6.87 3.55 -7.33
N SER A 914 6.84 4.01 -6.08
CA SER A 914 6.52 3.18 -4.91
C SER A 914 5.15 2.50 -5.02
N PHE A 915 4.14 3.22 -5.53
CA PHE A 915 2.74 2.75 -5.58
C PHE A 915 2.28 2.27 -6.96
N CYS A 916 3.09 2.46 -8.01
CA CYS A 916 2.78 1.91 -9.33
C CYS A 916 2.72 0.38 -9.25
N PRO A 917 1.66 -0.28 -9.76
CA PRO A 917 1.56 -1.73 -9.75
C PRO A 917 2.52 -2.42 -10.74
N TYR A 918 3.18 -1.66 -11.60
CA TYR A 918 4.21 -2.16 -12.52
C TYR A 918 5.62 -2.06 -11.91
N LYS A 919 6.57 -2.83 -12.45
CA LYS A 919 7.97 -2.81 -11.99
C LYS A 919 8.63 -1.44 -12.18
N SER A 920 8.22 -0.73 -13.22
CA SER A 920 8.84 0.50 -13.69
C SER A 920 8.25 1.75 -13.02
N ALA A 921 8.72 2.95 -13.39
CA ALA A 921 8.44 4.19 -12.71
C ALA A 921 7.63 5.16 -13.59
N PRO A 922 6.43 5.59 -13.18
CA PRO A 922 5.59 6.47 -14.00
C PRO A 922 6.29 7.73 -14.50
N TYR A 923 7.07 8.39 -13.64
CA TYR A 923 7.81 9.61 -14.00
C TYR A 923 8.92 9.39 -15.05
N LEU A 924 9.38 8.16 -15.27
CA LEU A 924 10.39 7.82 -16.29
C LEU A 924 9.81 7.16 -17.54
N ASP A 925 8.60 6.59 -17.43
CA ASP A 925 8.11 5.61 -18.39
C ASP A 925 6.74 5.93 -19.00
N LYS A 926 5.98 6.86 -18.42
CA LYS A 926 4.73 7.32 -19.01
C LYS A 926 5.00 8.32 -20.13
N PHE A 927 4.08 8.36 -21.10
CA PHE A 927 4.14 9.33 -22.17
C PHE A 927 4.13 10.75 -21.58
N THR A 928 5.17 11.50 -21.89
CA THR A 928 5.53 12.74 -21.20
C THR A 928 5.18 13.97 -22.04
N LEU A 929 4.56 14.96 -21.43
CA LEU A 929 4.40 16.30 -21.97
C LEU A 929 5.58 17.16 -21.50
N PHE A 930 6.32 17.69 -22.45
CA PHE A 930 7.43 18.62 -22.23
C PHE A 930 6.98 20.06 -22.48
N ALA A 931 7.49 21.00 -21.68
CA ALA A 931 7.20 22.42 -21.86
C ALA A 931 7.84 22.96 -23.15
N SER A 932 9.04 22.51 -23.50
CA SER A 932 9.77 22.94 -24.69
C SER A 932 10.53 21.80 -25.39
N GLU A 933 11.14 22.10 -26.53
CA GLU A 933 12.07 21.17 -27.19
C GLU A 933 13.36 20.94 -26.39
N GLU A 934 13.77 21.92 -25.58
CA GLU A 934 14.96 21.85 -24.72
C GLU A 934 14.72 20.87 -23.57
N ASP A 935 13.60 20.99 -22.86
CA ASP A 935 13.22 20.04 -21.80
C ASP A 935 13.13 18.61 -22.35
N MET A 936 12.58 18.48 -23.56
CA MET A 936 12.49 17.20 -24.24
C MET A 936 13.87 16.61 -24.53
N ALA A 937 14.85 17.43 -24.95
CA ALA A 937 16.23 17.00 -25.20
C ALA A 937 16.96 16.56 -23.92
N ASP A 938 16.65 17.18 -22.78
CA ASP A 938 17.21 16.83 -21.47
C ASP A 938 16.58 15.56 -20.86
N SER A 939 15.52 15.04 -21.47
CA SER A 939 14.83 13.82 -21.05
C SER A 939 15.08 12.65 -22.00
N ARG A 940 14.95 11.41 -21.47
CA ARG A 940 14.93 10.18 -22.28
C ARG A 940 13.52 9.61 -22.45
N ASN A 941 12.51 10.24 -21.85
CA ASN A 941 11.15 9.73 -21.89
C ASN A 941 10.58 9.82 -23.31
N GLU A 942 9.71 8.86 -23.63
CA GLU A 942 8.81 8.97 -24.77
C GLU A 942 7.76 10.03 -24.47
N GLY A 943 7.45 10.89 -25.43
CA GLY A 943 6.64 12.06 -25.16
C GLY A 943 6.56 13.05 -26.31
N PHE A 944 6.09 14.25 -26.01
CA PHE A 944 5.91 15.31 -26.99
C PHE A 944 6.00 16.70 -26.36
N THR A 945 6.35 17.69 -27.18
CA THR A 945 6.15 19.11 -26.91
C THR A 945 5.30 19.73 -28.03
N VAL A 946 4.46 20.70 -27.67
CA VAL A 946 3.51 21.33 -28.60
C VAL A 946 4.18 22.54 -29.25
N LEU A 947 4.28 22.54 -30.58
CA LEU A 947 4.87 23.61 -31.37
C LEU A 947 3.83 24.65 -31.84
N ASP A 948 2.65 24.18 -32.23
CA ASP A 948 1.50 25.04 -32.60
C ASP A 948 0.21 24.38 -32.11
N ARG A 949 -0.35 24.94 -31.03
CA ARG A 949 -1.60 24.45 -30.42
C ARG A 949 -2.77 24.47 -31.40
N GLY A 950 -2.88 25.52 -32.23
CA GLY A 950 -4.01 25.71 -33.14
C GLY A 950 -4.10 24.61 -34.21
N LYS A 951 -2.94 24.07 -34.61
CA LYS A 951 -2.84 22.93 -35.54
C LYS A 951 -2.63 21.59 -34.85
N ALA A 952 -2.46 21.59 -33.53
CA ALA A 952 -1.91 20.46 -32.76
C ALA A 952 -0.63 19.90 -33.42
N SER A 953 0.27 20.79 -33.84
CA SER A 953 1.59 20.44 -34.34
C SER A 953 2.54 20.25 -33.16
N CYS A 954 3.27 19.14 -33.14
CA CYS A 954 4.12 18.72 -32.03
C CYS A 954 5.44 18.14 -32.53
N LYS A 955 6.49 18.26 -31.71
CA LYS A 955 7.67 17.37 -31.80
C LYS A 955 7.42 16.18 -30.89
N VAL A 956 7.60 14.98 -31.40
CA VAL A 956 7.25 13.72 -30.73
C VAL A 956 8.48 12.82 -30.67
N ARG A 957 8.70 12.15 -29.54
CA ARG A 957 9.64 11.04 -29.37
C ARG A 957 8.87 9.76 -29.10
N TYR A 958 9.01 8.78 -29.97
CA TYR A 958 8.37 7.47 -29.83
C TYR A 958 9.33 6.37 -30.30
N LEU A 959 9.48 5.31 -29.51
CA LEU A 959 10.47 4.24 -29.75
C LEU A 959 11.91 4.75 -29.95
N GLY A 960 12.25 5.87 -29.30
CA GLY A 960 13.57 6.51 -29.41
C GLY A 960 13.79 7.37 -30.66
N GLU A 961 12.83 7.44 -31.59
CA GLU A 961 12.90 8.32 -32.76
C GLU A 961 12.18 9.64 -32.51
N GLU A 962 12.81 10.76 -32.89
CA GLU A 962 12.20 12.09 -32.86
C GLU A 962 11.70 12.52 -34.24
N PHE A 963 10.48 13.03 -34.31
CA PHE A 963 9.88 13.54 -35.54
C PHE A 963 8.80 14.60 -35.27
N ALA A 964 8.50 15.42 -36.28
CA ALA A 964 7.36 16.34 -36.23
C ALA A 964 6.07 15.61 -36.60
N TRP A 965 4.99 15.90 -35.88
CA TRP A 965 3.66 15.38 -36.15
C TRP A 965 2.64 16.51 -36.10
N GLU A 966 1.62 16.45 -36.96
CA GLU A 966 0.52 17.41 -36.97
C GLU A 966 -0.79 16.64 -37.17
N LYS A 967 -1.86 17.12 -36.53
CA LYS A 967 -3.19 16.51 -36.60
C LYS A 967 -3.63 16.29 -38.05
N GLY A 968 -4.15 15.08 -38.32
CA GLY A 968 -4.67 14.68 -39.63
C GLY A 968 -3.63 14.15 -40.61
N LYS A 969 -2.34 14.07 -40.22
CA LYS A 969 -1.29 13.44 -41.03
C LYS A 969 -1.02 12.00 -40.58
N ASP A 970 -0.73 11.13 -41.56
CA ASP A 970 -0.25 9.77 -41.31
C ASP A 970 1.09 9.82 -40.54
N ALA A 971 1.25 8.91 -39.59
CA ALA A 971 2.34 8.96 -38.64
C ALA A 971 2.85 7.57 -38.23
N LYS A 972 4.09 7.54 -37.74
CA LYS A 972 4.67 6.37 -37.04
C LYS A 972 4.07 6.15 -35.63
N LEU A 973 3.11 6.97 -35.22
CA LEU A 973 2.55 7.01 -33.87
C LEU A 973 1.25 6.21 -33.79
N PRO A 974 1.05 5.35 -32.78
CA PRO A 974 -0.22 4.66 -32.54
C PRO A 974 -1.40 5.62 -32.41
N LEU A 975 -2.57 5.20 -32.91
CA LEU A 975 -3.80 6.01 -32.89
C LEU A 975 -4.17 6.52 -31.50
N GLY A 976 -3.99 5.71 -30.45
CA GLY A 976 -4.26 6.13 -29.07
C GLY A 976 -3.38 7.30 -28.62
N LEU A 977 -2.11 7.32 -29.02
CA LEU A 977 -1.18 8.41 -28.67
C LEU A 977 -1.48 9.68 -29.48
N MET A 978 -1.87 9.55 -30.75
CA MET A 978 -2.35 10.69 -31.55
C MET A 978 -3.59 11.32 -30.89
N ARG A 979 -4.59 10.51 -30.53
CA ARG A 979 -5.79 10.98 -29.83
C ARG A 979 -5.47 11.65 -28.50
N LEU A 980 -4.51 11.10 -27.76
CA LEU A 980 -4.04 11.67 -26.50
C LEU A 980 -3.45 13.07 -26.71
N ILE A 981 -2.54 13.24 -27.67
CA ILE A 981 -1.94 14.54 -27.99
C ILE A 981 -3.02 15.55 -28.39
N GLU A 982 -3.94 15.17 -29.28
CA GLU A 982 -5.05 16.03 -29.68
C GLU A 982 -5.93 16.45 -28.50
N THR A 983 -6.21 15.52 -27.60
CA THR A 983 -7.02 15.78 -26.39
C THR A 983 -6.31 16.76 -25.47
N VAL A 984 -5.00 16.62 -25.26
CA VAL A 984 -4.22 17.57 -24.44
C VAL A 984 -4.26 18.97 -25.05
N CYS A 985 -4.04 19.08 -26.36
CA CYS A 985 -4.08 20.37 -27.08
C CYS A 985 -5.45 21.06 -27.05
N ARG A 986 -6.55 20.29 -26.92
CA ARG A 986 -7.93 20.78 -26.96
C ARG A 986 -8.53 21.05 -25.58
N ASP A 987 -8.42 20.08 -24.66
CA ASP A 987 -9.23 20.03 -23.43
C ASP A 987 -8.41 20.25 -22.15
N TYR A 988 -7.07 20.25 -22.26
CA TYR A 988 -6.14 20.39 -21.13
C TYR A 988 -5.12 21.49 -21.40
N THR A 989 -5.58 22.60 -21.97
CA THR A 989 -4.72 23.72 -22.42
C THR A 989 -3.92 24.36 -21.29
N TYR A 990 -4.43 24.33 -20.06
CA TYR A 990 -3.74 24.79 -18.87
C TYR A 990 -2.43 24.02 -18.57
N LEU A 991 -2.24 22.84 -19.17
CA LEU A 991 -1.00 22.05 -19.06
C LEU A 991 0.10 22.49 -20.03
N LEU A 992 -0.23 23.27 -21.06
CA LEU A 992 0.72 23.70 -22.07
C LEU A 992 1.51 24.91 -21.56
N TYR A 993 2.84 24.78 -21.55
CA TYR A 993 3.75 25.91 -21.33
C TYR A 993 3.80 26.72 -22.64
N LYS A 994 3.66 28.05 -22.56
CA LYS A 994 3.71 28.95 -23.73
C LYS A 994 5.11 29.48 -23.94
#